data_AF-A0AAU9XNX4-F1
#
_entry.id   AF-A0AAU9XNX4-F1
#
_cell.length_a   1.000
_cell.length_b   1.000
_cell.length_c   1.000
_cell.angle_alpha   90.00
_cell.angle_beta   90.00
_cell.angle_gamma   90.00
#
_symmetry.space_group_name_H-M   'P 1'
#
loop_
_entity.id
_entity.type
_entity.pdbx_description
1 polymer ?
#
loop_
_entity_poly.entity_id
_entity_poly.type
_entity_poly.pdbx_seq_one_letter_code
_entity_poly.pdbx_strand_id
1 'polypeptide(L)'
;LPHLSLAACRNRDRTDIDTVVEICSPEVRKGLQRANWIVQTLVPEVYRLYDGNKEGVLKSPVSVCPASWGTLLVADKEKGKILSARLHYPVDVGEIVSGLSCPVAITYGHGLLLIADVGKQQILCSDLTGDHFLSPEKMTVKQLRKALKDRRLLPPGNNSKKGELQKALKSWMDANSTSDRNGQTKLHTVEIVNQPTIQATAVIFSEQGTDNFYAAEMSGQVHEISLTINRLNANANVLRSIDVTVGSLFGIVRTNRDSELYVSSSAVNGGLFRVNLATGHCECVLSNGSEDLQCVHGICAKMDGTVVMVDRGDHKVKEFKEDLDEVRVLAGSGRSGTEDGSETSASFSQPTAVCCEEGADTVYVLDTTIGRLKMITNTLALTTFLENLWKFLTAFQLTSEDVSGLEEAIDLTQSHYSFLEKASLKLKRLNRLKEDVIHLNPEYLKDIEVRSLLTLFVENFFSSMRGGNTITPTVLDFCRRFPRCTKELLKRVTKNPFNYFTNPKASYYVQPSMKDVLIQFSELAKLPKPSKGSLAPKQITELRQWASINGKSFRQNTTRNFSTKDKPGTLPLNVYEASPPKENTVDFTALLRESSTDGNKEREDSGQDRADIEILHPNGTFVLFPHICRPGSLPTSTFYIVKLLEDLPDDDHFAHVRTEWYAQDLVDPLLFTTTGKEYTVSKDGIKGTVHVTLIADDTIEITENDYYICLASLHASEDNILPFEEPEIDAEDDLDEREYESNRPKRSKRMTATACDFVYY
;
A
#
# COMPACT_ATOMS: atom_id res chain seq x y z
N LEU A 1 -18.90 18.63 24.51
CA LEU A 1 -19.90 19.19 23.58
C LEU A 1 -21.29 18.96 24.17
N PRO A 2 -22.02 19.99 24.65
CA PRO A 2 -23.34 19.83 25.27
C PRO A 2 -24.51 19.72 24.26
N HIS A 3 -24.20 19.48 22.98
CA HIS A 3 -25.15 19.47 21.85
C HIS A 3 -25.03 18.20 21.00
N LEU A 4 -24.58 17.10 21.59
CA LEU A 4 -24.37 15.84 20.85
C LEU A 4 -24.76 14.66 21.75
N SER A 5 -25.85 13.99 21.39
CA SER A 5 -26.46 12.94 22.18
C SER A 5 -25.58 11.68 22.27
N LEU A 6 -25.76 10.92 23.36
CA LEU A 6 -25.15 9.60 23.49
C LEU A 6 -25.69 8.61 22.45
N ALA A 7 -26.87 8.87 21.87
CA ALA A 7 -27.42 8.11 20.76
C ALA A 7 -26.61 8.36 19.48
N ALA A 8 -26.44 9.62 19.07
CA ALA A 8 -25.65 9.99 17.91
C ALA A 8 -24.18 9.52 18.02
N CYS A 9 -23.54 9.70 19.18
CA CYS A 9 -22.21 9.15 19.47
C CYS A 9 -22.08 7.65 19.17
N ARG A 10 -23.15 6.87 19.43
CA ARG A 10 -23.20 5.41 19.24
C ARG A 10 -23.69 4.99 17.85
N ASN A 11 -24.49 5.81 17.19
CA ASN A 11 -25.13 5.53 15.91
C ASN A 11 -24.43 6.14 14.69
N ARG A 12 -23.39 6.97 14.87
CA ARG A 12 -22.65 7.63 13.77
C ARG A 12 -22.23 6.67 12.64
N ASP A 13 -21.79 5.45 12.99
CA ASP A 13 -21.36 4.40 12.06
C ASP A 13 -22.54 3.69 11.34
N ARG A 14 -23.80 4.04 11.65
CA ARG A 14 -25.04 3.43 11.12
C ARG A 14 -25.75 4.28 10.06
N THR A 15 -25.20 5.44 9.71
CA THR A 15 -25.80 6.39 8.73
C THR A 15 -27.27 6.72 9.03
N ASP A 16 -27.60 6.84 10.31
CA ASP A 16 -28.90 7.27 10.81
C ASP A 16 -29.08 8.78 10.57
N ILE A 17 -30.21 9.19 9.97
CA ILE A 17 -30.38 10.56 9.46
C ILE A 17 -30.38 11.58 10.61
N ASP A 18 -31.17 11.33 11.65
CA ASP A 18 -31.26 12.21 12.82
C ASP A 18 -29.89 12.36 13.51
N THR A 19 -29.17 11.25 13.67
CA THR A 19 -27.78 11.22 14.15
C THR A 19 -26.83 12.08 13.28
N VAL A 20 -26.93 11.98 11.96
CA VAL A 20 -26.05 12.73 11.03
C VAL A 20 -26.38 14.22 11.07
N VAL A 21 -27.66 14.60 11.12
CA VAL A 21 -28.11 15.99 11.28
C VAL A 21 -27.63 16.57 12.62
N GLU A 22 -27.75 15.82 13.73
CA GLU A 22 -27.25 16.25 15.04
C GLU A 22 -25.72 16.48 15.01
N ILE A 23 -24.95 15.55 14.44
CA ILE A 23 -23.48 15.65 14.33
C ILE A 23 -23.03 16.82 13.44
N CYS A 24 -23.76 17.11 12.37
CA CYS A 24 -23.42 18.19 11.44
C CYS A 24 -23.92 19.58 11.89
N SER A 25 -24.67 19.64 12.99
CA SER A 25 -25.36 20.86 13.43
C SER A 25 -24.44 22.08 13.58
N PRO A 26 -24.95 23.31 13.32
CA PRO A 26 -24.22 24.54 13.56
C PRO A 26 -23.68 24.65 14.99
N GLU A 27 -24.35 24.04 15.97
CA GLU A 27 -24.00 24.03 17.39
C GLU A 27 -22.76 23.17 17.66
N VAL A 28 -22.67 21.99 17.03
CA VAL A 28 -21.46 21.15 17.06
C VAL A 28 -20.32 21.84 16.33
N ARG A 29 -20.56 22.43 15.16
CA ARG A 29 -19.57 23.22 14.41
C ARG A 29 -19.04 24.42 15.21
N LYS A 30 -19.92 25.22 15.83
CA LYS A 30 -19.56 26.33 16.76
C LYS A 30 -18.79 25.83 17.99
N GLY A 31 -19.03 24.59 18.42
CA GLY A 31 -18.29 23.93 19.49
C GLY A 31 -16.86 23.56 19.06
N LEU A 32 -16.69 23.02 17.86
CA LEU A 32 -15.38 22.68 17.28
C LEU A 32 -14.56 23.92 16.94
N GLN A 33 -15.17 24.97 16.41
CA GLN A 33 -14.53 26.26 16.09
C GLN A 33 -13.94 27.01 17.31
N ARG A 34 -14.22 26.56 18.54
CA ARG A 34 -13.63 27.11 19.78
C ARG A 34 -12.34 26.39 20.21
N ALA A 35 -11.95 25.33 19.51
CA ALA A 35 -10.74 24.57 19.75
C ALA A 35 -10.00 24.43 18.41
N ASN A 36 -8.80 24.99 18.30
CA ASN A 36 -7.99 24.86 17.08
C ASN A 36 -7.44 23.42 16.96
N TRP A 37 -7.22 22.76 18.10
CA TRP A 37 -6.68 21.40 18.17
C TRP A 37 -7.50 20.53 19.12
N ILE A 38 -7.68 19.27 18.77
CA ILE A 38 -8.27 18.25 19.64
C ILE A 38 -7.23 17.18 19.94
N VAL A 39 -7.06 16.91 21.24
CA VAL A 39 -6.30 15.78 21.78
C VAL A 39 -7.25 14.61 22.05
N GLN A 40 -6.95 13.45 21.49
CA GLN A 40 -7.67 12.20 21.73
C GLN A 40 -6.68 11.08 22.12
N THR A 41 -7.03 10.26 23.10
CA THR A 41 -6.34 9.01 23.42
C THR A 41 -6.67 7.95 22.36
N LEU A 42 -5.63 7.43 21.69
CA LEU A 42 -5.73 6.33 20.73
C LEU A 42 -5.49 4.97 21.38
N VAL A 43 -4.56 4.91 22.35
CA VAL A 43 -4.30 3.71 23.15
C VAL A 43 -4.20 4.13 24.63
N PRO A 44 -5.01 3.54 25.53
CA PRO A 44 -6.09 2.60 25.25
C PRO A 44 -7.29 3.26 24.57
N GLU A 45 -7.94 2.54 23.65
CA GLU A 45 -9.11 3.05 22.91
C GLU A 45 -10.33 3.14 23.84
N VAL A 46 -10.99 4.30 23.90
CA VAL A 46 -12.08 4.56 24.87
C VAL A 46 -13.35 3.74 24.60
N TYR A 47 -13.66 3.43 23.33
CA TYR A 47 -14.97 2.87 22.94
C TYR A 47 -14.95 1.45 22.35
N ARG A 48 -13.80 0.94 21.92
CA ARG A 48 -13.66 -0.34 21.20
C ARG A 48 -12.43 -1.12 21.66
N LEU A 49 -12.49 -1.58 22.91
CA LEU A 49 -11.43 -2.33 23.60
C LEU A 49 -11.33 -3.79 23.15
N TYR A 50 -10.11 -4.26 22.91
CA TYR A 50 -9.73 -5.67 22.75
C TYR A 50 -8.24 -5.86 23.13
N ASP A 51 -7.71 -7.07 23.02
CA ASP A 51 -6.36 -7.40 23.50
C ASP A 51 -5.22 -6.57 22.88
N GLY A 52 -5.41 -6.03 21.66
CA GLY A 52 -4.45 -5.20 20.95
C GLY A 52 -4.52 -3.69 21.25
N ASN A 53 -5.46 -3.21 22.07
CA ASN A 53 -5.60 -1.77 22.37
C ASN A 53 -6.17 -1.42 23.75
N LYS A 54 -6.29 -2.40 24.65
CA LYS A 54 -6.74 -2.19 26.04
C LYS A 54 -5.68 -1.55 26.94
N GLU A 55 -6.09 -1.16 28.13
CA GLU A 55 -5.17 -0.63 29.15
C GLU A 55 -4.05 -1.63 29.48
N GLY A 56 -2.83 -1.12 29.66
CA GLY A 56 -1.62 -1.94 29.83
C GLY A 56 -1.06 -2.57 28.54
N VAL A 57 -1.65 -2.31 27.35
CA VAL A 57 -1.05 -2.69 26.05
C VAL A 57 0.22 -1.90 25.75
N LEU A 58 0.28 -0.64 26.15
CA LEU A 58 1.52 0.07 26.43
C LEU A 58 1.68 0.12 27.97
N LYS A 59 2.90 -0.02 28.48
CA LYS A 59 3.18 0.02 29.93
C LYS A 59 4.18 1.12 30.29
N SER A 60 5.31 1.20 29.59
CA SER A 60 6.21 2.35 29.68
C SER A 60 6.69 2.75 28.28
N PRO A 61 5.81 3.35 27.45
CA PRO A 61 6.16 3.79 26.11
C PRO A 61 7.02 5.07 26.21
N VAL A 62 8.23 5.05 25.65
CA VAL A 62 9.25 6.11 25.84
C VAL A 62 9.76 6.76 24.55
N SER A 63 9.50 6.17 23.38
CA SER A 63 9.85 6.73 22.08
C SER A 63 8.85 6.26 21.03
N VAL A 64 8.52 7.14 20.08
CA VAL A 64 7.60 6.89 18.97
C VAL A 64 8.18 7.47 17.68
N CYS A 65 8.04 6.76 16.57
CA CYS A 65 8.37 7.26 15.24
C CYS A 65 7.36 6.75 14.19
N PRO A 66 7.10 7.51 13.11
CA PRO A 66 6.27 7.05 12.00
C PRO A 66 6.95 5.91 11.23
N ALA A 67 6.11 5.07 10.61
CA ALA A 67 6.49 4.01 9.70
C ALA A 67 5.45 3.87 8.58
N SER A 68 5.72 2.97 7.63
CA SER A 68 4.93 2.83 6.40
C SER A 68 3.42 2.65 6.64
N TRP A 69 2.62 3.35 5.82
CA TRP A 69 1.16 3.18 5.67
C TRP A 69 0.34 3.37 6.96
N GLY A 70 0.51 4.50 7.65
CA GLY A 70 -0.29 4.84 8.83
C GLY A 70 -0.01 3.92 10.01
N THR A 71 1.27 3.57 10.21
CA THR A 71 1.74 2.78 11.35
C THR A 71 2.73 3.62 12.15
N LEU A 72 2.58 3.66 13.47
CA LEU A 72 3.60 4.18 14.38
C LEU A 72 4.35 3.01 15.02
N LEU A 73 5.66 3.15 15.17
CA LEU A 73 6.46 2.26 16.01
C LEU A 73 6.63 2.90 17.38
N VAL A 74 6.50 2.09 18.44
CA VAL A 74 6.54 2.52 19.85
C VAL A 74 7.52 1.64 20.62
N ALA A 75 8.50 2.25 21.27
CA ALA A 75 9.41 1.58 22.19
C ALA A 75 8.77 1.51 23.59
N ASP A 76 8.46 0.30 24.07
CA ASP A 76 8.01 0.06 25.46
C ASP A 76 9.20 -0.44 26.29
N LYS A 77 9.73 0.48 27.10
CA LYS A 77 10.93 0.29 27.94
C LYS A 77 10.76 -0.83 28.94
N GLU A 78 9.62 -0.90 29.62
CA GLU A 78 9.41 -1.88 30.70
C GLU A 78 9.07 -3.27 30.15
N LYS A 79 8.51 -3.35 28.93
CA LYS A 79 8.29 -4.64 28.26
C LYS A 79 9.51 -5.19 27.55
N GLY A 80 10.51 -4.36 27.24
CA GLY A 80 11.66 -4.76 26.41
C GLY A 80 11.27 -5.04 24.96
N LYS A 81 10.36 -4.23 24.39
CA LYS A 81 9.73 -4.47 23.07
C LYS A 81 9.60 -3.22 22.22
N ILE A 82 9.65 -3.40 20.89
CA ILE A 82 9.10 -2.44 19.94
C ILE A 82 7.77 -2.97 19.42
N LEU A 83 6.76 -2.12 19.52
CA LEU A 83 5.36 -2.39 19.16
C LEU A 83 4.98 -1.55 17.93
N SER A 84 4.05 -2.03 17.11
CA SER A 84 3.49 -1.29 15.97
C SER A 84 2.03 -0.93 16.24
N ALA A 85 1.73 0.36 16.45
CA ALA A 85 0.38 0.88 16.54
C ALA A 85 -0.12 1.25 15.14
N ARG A 86 -1.04 0.45 14.58
CA ARG A 86 -1.61 0.67 13.25
C ARG A 86 -2.86 1.53 13.35
N LEU A 87 -2.86 2.70 12.71
CA LEU A 87 -3.81 3.80 12.90
C LEU A 87 -5.15 3.64 12.17
N HIS A 88 -5.65 2.41 12.03
CA HIS A 88 -7.06 2.19 11.67
C HIS A 88 -7.95 2.40 12.89
N TYR A 89 -9.28 2.47 12.70
CA TYR A 89 -10.21 2.64 13.80
C TYR A 89 -10.92 1.32 14.16
N PRO A 90 -10.80 0.80 15.40
CA PRO A 90 -9.90 1.24 16.47
C PRO A 90 -8.44 0.80 16.23
N VAL A 91 -7.48 1.45 16.89
CA VAL A 91 -6.04 1.16 16.71
C VAL A 91 -5.70 -0.28 17.10
N ASP A 92 -4.70 -0.87 16.44
CA ASP A 92 -4.15 -2.21 16.77
C ASP A 92 -2.66 -2.13 17.08
N VAL A 93 -2.26 -2.59 18.27
CA VAL A 93 -0.87 -2.64 18.71
C VAL A 93 -0.33 -4.07 18.62
N GLY A 94 0.47 -4.33 17.58
CA GLY A 94 1.21 -5.58 17.38
C GLY A 94 2.63 -5.56 17.94
N GLU A 95 3.26 -6.72 18.09
CA GLU A 95 4.68 -6.85 18.47
C GLU A 95 5.57 -7.01 17.23
N ILE A 96 6.63 -6.19 17.13
CA ILE A 96 7.61 -6.25 16.02
C ILE A 96 8.95 -6.84 16.49
N VAL A 97 9.48 -6.36 17.62
CA VAL A 97 10.76 -6.76 18.22
C VAL A 97 10.58 -7.01 19.72
N SER A 98 11.26 -8.01 20.27
CA SER A 98 11.24 -8.34 21.71
C SER A 98 12.55 -9.00 22.15
N GLY A 99 12.87 -8.92 23.45
CA GLY A 99 14.16 -9.35 24.02
C GLY A 99 15.17 -8.22 24.24
N LEU A 100 14.72 -6.97 24.12
CA LEU A 100 15.48 -5.75 24.37
C LEU A 100 15.56 -5.52 25.89
N SER A 101 16.65 -4.93 26.38
CA SER A 101 16.88 -4.80 27.83
C SER A 101 16.27 -3.52 28.42
N CYS A 102 16.39 -2.40 27.71
CA CYS A 102 15.83 -1.10 28.04
C CYS A 102 15.89 -0.25 26.75
N PRO A 103 14.97 -0.45 25.78
CA PRO A 103 14.91 0.38 24.60
C PRO A 103 14.45 1.80 24.99
N VAL A 104 15.25 2.81 24.64
CA VAL A 104 14.98 4.22 24.99
C VAL A 104 14.58 5.05 23.78
N ALA A 105 15.23 4.85 22.63
CA ALA A 105 14.90 5.55 21.38
C ALA A 105 14.83 4.62 20.17
N ILE A 106 14.02 5.02 19.19
CA ILE A 106 13.87 4.35 17.89
C ILE A 106 13.77 5.35 16.74
N THR A 107 14.30 4.96 15.58
CA THR A 107 14.09 5.67 14.31
C THR A 107 13.94 4.67 13.18
N TYR A 108 13.14 5.00 12.16
CA TYR A 108 12.82 4.12 11.05
C TYR A 108 13.00 4.86 9.72
N GLY A 109 13.71 4.22 8.77
CA GLY A 109 14.02 4.79 7.47
C GLY A 109 14.25 3.69 6.44
N HIS A 110 13.67 3.84 5.25
CA HIS A 110 13.83 2.93 4.10
C HIS A 110 13.65 1.42 4.38
N GLY A 111 12.87 1.04 5.39
CA GLY A 111 12.65 -0.37 5.79
C GLY A 111 13.46 -0.85 7.00
N LEU A 112 14.50 -0.10 7.39
CA LEU A 112 15.35 -0.38 8.53
C LEU A 112 14.88 0.38 9.79
N LEU A 113 14.77 -0.32 10.91
CA LEU A 113 14.52 0.22 12.24
C LEU A 113 15.83 0.21 13.05
N LEU A 114 16.29 1.36 13.52
CA LEU A 114 17.35 1.47 14.54
C LEU A 114 16.72 1.58 15.94
N ILE A 115 17.38 0.98 16.93
CA ILE A 115 16.93 0.92 18.33
C ILE A 115 18.13 1.18 19.24
N ALA A 116 18.02 2.15 20.13
CA ALA A 116 19.00 2.37 21.20
C ALA A 116 18.58 1.57 22.46
N ASP A 117 19.33 0.52 22.80
CA ASP A 117 19.09 -0.34 23.99
C ASP A 117 20.13 -0.02 25.07
N VAL A 118 19.84 1.00 25.88
CA VAL A 118 20.70 1.49 26.96
C VAL A 118 20.97 0.41 28.00
N GLY A 119 20.06 -0.56 28.18
CA GLY A 119 20.21 -1.65 29.15
C GLY A 119 21.33 -2.64 28.81
N LYS A 120 21.78 -2.65 27.55
CA LYS A 120 22.96 -3.40 27.07
C LYS A 120 24.03 -2.47 26.47
N GLN A 121 23.89 -1.15 26.60
CA GLN A 121 24.80 -0.13 26.05
C GLN A 121 25.12 -0.35 24.57
N GLN A 122 24.09 -0.60 23.75
CA GLN A 122 24.24 -0.95 22.34
C GLN A 122 23.21 -0.26 21.44
N ILE A 123 23.60 -0.02 20.20
CA ILE A 123 22.66 0.28 19.11
C ILE A 123 22.39 -1.02 18.34
N LEU A 124 21.11 -1.27 18.09
CA LEU A 124 20.59 -2.42 17.38
C LEU A 124 19.88 -1.96 16.10
N CYS A 125 19.84 -2.84 15.10
CA CYS A 125 19.04 -2.64 13.90
C CYS A 125 18.17 -3.86 13.59
N SER A 126 17.00 -3.62 13.00
CA SER A 126 16.05 -4.65 12.59
C SER A 126 15.46 -4.29 11.22
N ASP A 127 15.59 -5.19 10.26
CA ASP A 127 15.10 -5.02 8.90
C ASP A 127 13.66 -5.55 8.81
N LEU A 128 12.71 -4.63 8.70
CA LEU A 128 11.29 -4.93 8.67
C LEU A 128 10.83 -5.37 7.27
N THR A 129 11.56 -4.94 6.24
CA THR A 129 11.36 -5.27 4.82
C THR A 129 11.89 -6.66 4.43
N GLY A 130 13.10 -7.02 4.87
CA GLY A 130 13.91 -8.12 4.34
C GLY A 130 14.89 -7.70 3.23
N ASP A 131 15.02 -6.40 2.96
CA ASP A 131 15.82 -5.85 1.87
C ASP A 131 17.25 -5.47 2.27
N HIS A 132 17.60 -5.52 3.56
CA HIS A 132 18.93 -5.22 4.10
C HIS A 132 19.68 -6.49 4.52
N PHE A 133 19.05 -7.39 5.29
CA PHE A 133 19.70 -8.61 5.81
C PHE A 133 19.24 -9.90 5.14
N LEU A 134 20.18 -10.82 4.89
CA LEU A 134 19.84 -12.16 4.37
C LEU A 134 18.93 -12.91 5.34
N SER A 135 17.71 -13.19 4.87
CA SER A 135 16.71 -14.00 5.56
C SER A 135 16.38 -15.26 4.74
N PRO A 136 17.21 -16.33 4.76
CA PRO A 136 17.03 -17.50 3.87
C PRO A 136 15.63 -18.10 3.92
N GLU A 137 14.99 -18.08 5.09
CA GLU A 137 13.62 -18.55 5.33
C GLU A 137 12.58 -17.81 4.48
N LYS A 138 12.69 -16.47 4.39
CA LYS A 138 11.81 -15.59 3.61
C LYS A 138 12.09 -15.64 2.10
N MET A 139 13.34 -15.87 1.69
CA MET A 139 13.77 -15.75 0.29
C MET A 139 13.11 -16.79 -0.65
N THR A 140 12.91 -16.41 -1.91
CA THR A 140 12.49 -17.30 -3.02
C THR A 140 13.64 -18.17 -3.53
N VAL A 141 13.35 -19.22 -4.30
CA VAL A 141 14.38 -20.09 -4.92
C VAL A 141 15.30 -19.28 -5.85
N LYS A 142 14.77 -18.33 -6.63
CA LYS A 142 15.55 -17.44 -7.51
C LYS A 142 16.51 -16.56 -6.71
N GLN A 143 16.05 -15.95 -5.60
CA GLN A 143 16.89 -15.17 -4.70
C GLN A 143 17.95 -16.01 -3.97
N LEU A 144 17.60 -17.22 -3.52
CA LEU A 144 18.54 -18.15 -2.86
C LEU A 144 19.64 -18.61 -3.83
N ARG A 145 19.27 -19.04 -5.05
CA ARG A 145 20.23 -19.43 -6.09
C ARG A 145 21.13 -18.26 -6.50
N LYS A 146 20.57 -17.04 -6.65
CA LYS A 146 21.38 -15.83 -6.88
C LYS A 146 22.37 -15.59 -5.74
N ALA A 147 21.89 -15.48 -4.50
CA ALA A 147 22.74 -15.19 -3.35
C ALA A 147 23.89 -16.20 -3.14
N LEU A 148 23.65 -17.48 -3.44
CA LEU A 148 24.67 -18.54 -3.41
C LEU A 148 25.62 -18.48 -4.62
N LYS A 149 25.12 -18.19 -5.83
CA LYS A 149 25.95 -18.01 -7.05
C LYS A 149 26.88 -16.81 -6.91
N ASP A 150 26.37 -15.67 -6.43
CA ASP A 150 27.12 -14.44 -6.15
C ASP A 150 28.29 -14.70 -5.17
N ARG A 151 28.15 -15.72 -4.30
CA ARG A 151 29.14 -16.15 -3.31
C ARG A 151 30.00 -17.34 -3.76
N ARG A 152 29.81 -17.84 -4.99
CA ARG A 152 30.49 -19.02 -5.57
C ARG A 152 30.26 -20.33 -4.79
N LEU A 153 29.14 -20.43 -4.07
CA LEU A 153 28.77 -21.58 -3.21
C LEU A 153 27.92 -22.64 -3.93
N LEU A 154 27.67 -22.47 -5.23
CA LEU A 154 26.67 -23.23 -5.98
C LEU A 154 27.27 -23.67 -7.33
N PRO A 155 27.52 -24.98 -7.53
CA PRO A 155 28.06 -25.51 -8.79
C PRO A 155 27.14 -25.23 -9.98
N PRO A 156 27.66 -25.10 -11.21
CA PRO A 156 26.83 -25.07 -12.41
C PRO A 156 25.94 -26.32 -12.48
N GLY A 157 24.71 -26.17 -12.97
CA GLY A 157 23.73 -27.26 -13.07
C GLY A 157 23.04 -27.70 -11.76
N ASN A 158 23.35 -27.11 -10.61
CA ASN A 158 22.78 -27.58 -9.34
C ASN A 158 21.26 -27.32 -9.21
N ASN A 159 20.47 -28.41 -9.31
CA ASN A 159 19.01 -28.41 -9.19
C ASN A 159 18.45 -28.45 -7.76
N SER A 160 19.28 -28.26 -6.72
CA SER A 160 18.91 -28.32 -5.30
C SER A 160 17.56 -27.68 -4.93
N LYS A 161 16.83 -28.36 -4.04
CA LYS A 161 15.49 -27.97 -3.52
C LYS A 161 15.59 -26.80 -2.54
N LYS A 162 14.49 -26.08 -2.29
CA LYS A 162 14.50 -24.85 -1.46
C LYS A 162 15.18 -25.04 -0.10
N GLY A 163 14.88 -26.13 0.61
CA GLY A 163 15.45 -26.41 1.93
C GLY A 163 16.96 -26.67 1.91
N GLU A 164 17.51 -27.27 0.85
CA GLU A 164 18.95 -27.48 0.68
C GLU A 164 19.65 -26.14 0.44
N LEU A 165 19.11 -25.29 -0.43
CA LEU A 165 19.62 -23.95 -0.69
C LEU A 165 19.57 -23.07 0.58
N GLN A 166 18.50 -23.17 1.37
CA GLN A 166 18.39 -22.50 2.67
C GLN A 166 19.43 -23.01 3.65
N LYS A 167 19.66 -24.33 3.73
CA LYS A 167 20.68 -24.93 4.62
C LYS A 167 22.10 -24.56 4.19
N ALA A 168 22.40 -24.57 2.89
CA ALA A 168 23.70 -24.17 2.35
C ALA A 168 23.99 -22.69 2.63
N LEU A 169 23.01 -21.81 2.36
CA LEU A 169 23.17 -20.38 2.62
C LEU A 169 23.31 -20.11 4.13
N LYS A 170 22.49 -20.75 4.96
CA LYS A 170 22.59 -20.64 6.43
C LYS A 170 23.95 -21.13 6.94
N SER A 171 24.42 -22.30 6.50
CA SER A 171 25.74 -22.82 6.89
C SER A 171 26.91 -21.92 6.47
N TRP A 172 26.78 -21.18 5.36
CA TRP A 172 27.76 -20.16 4.99
C TRP A 172 27.63 -18.89 5.85
N MET A 173 26.41 -18.44 6.14
CA MET A 173 26.15 -17.30 7.02
C MET A 173 26.71 -17.56 8.43
N ASP A 174 26.46 -18.74 8.99
CA ASP A 174 26.92 -19.13 10.32
C ASP A 174 28.47 -19.22 10.38
N ALA A 175 29.13 -19.54 9.26
CA ALA A 175 30.59 -19.55 9.12
C ALA A 175 31.22 -18.17 8.80
N ASN A 176 30.42 -17.14 8.51
CA ASN A 176 30.88 -15.79 8.14
C ASN A 176 30.21 -14.68 8.98
N SER A 177 29.58 -15.06 10.11
CA SER A 177 28.91 -14.17 11.07
C SER A 177 29.84 -13.95 12.26
N THR A 178 30.08 -12.69 12.64
CA THR A 178 30.84 -12.33 13.86
C THR A 178 30.03 -12.60 15.13
N SER A 179 28.70 -12.41 15.06
CA SER A 179 27.78 -12.58 16.19
C SER A 179 27.29 -14.02 16.34
N ASP A 180 27.25 -14.53 17.57
CA ASP A 180 26.70 -15.84 17.94
C ASP A 180 25.16 -15.85 17.81
N ARG A 181 24.63 -16.55 16.80
CA ARG A 181 23.22 -16.44 16.34
C ARG A 181 22.23 -17.27 17.18
N ASN A 182 22.07 -16.90 18.45
CA ASN A 182 21.09 -17.50 19.36
C ASN A 182 19.62 -17.16 19.01
N GLY A 183 19.10 -17.80 17.95
CA GLY A 183 17.67 -18.00 17.67
C GLY A 183 16.86 -16.81 17.15
N GLN A 184 17.15 -15.56 17.54
CA GLN A 184 16.38 -14.39 17.12
C GLN A 184 16.84 -13.82 15.77
N THR A 185 16.32 -14.37 14.66
CA THR A 185 16.67 -14.04 13.26
C THR A 185 16.22 -12.65 12.75
N LYS A 186 15.91 -11.70 13.64
CA LYS A 186 15.34 -10.38 13.31
C LYS A 186 16.22 -9.18 13.70
N LEU A 187 17.22 -9.37 14.54
CA LEU A 187 17.86 -8.30 15.31
C LEU A 187 19.39 -8.42 15.18
N HIS A 188 20.03 -7.34 14.78
CA HIS A 188 21.47 -7.28 14.52
C HIS A 188 22.08 -6.12 15.33
N THR A 189 23.14 -6.38 16.08
CA THR A 189 23.91 -5.31 16.74
C THR A 189 24.68 -4.51 15.69
N VAL A 190 24.75 -3.19 15.90
CA VAL A 190 25.57 -2.29 15.09
C VAL A 190 26.96 -2.22 15.71
N GLU A 191 27.94 -2.85 15.08
CA GLU A 191 29.33 -2.90 15.54
C GLU A 191 30.04 -1.56 15.23
N ILE A 192 30.07 -0.64 16.21
CA ILE A 192 30.74 0.66 16.09
C ILE A 192 32.24 0.49 16.34
N VAL A 193 33.03 0.42 15.27
CA VAL A 193 34.41 -0.09 15.30
C VAL A 193 35.37 0.87 16.03
N ASN A 194 35.20 2.19 15.86
CA ASN A 194 36.10 3.20 16.43
C ASN A 194 35.69 3.71 17.83
N GLN A 195 34.44 3.49 18.25
CA GLN A 195 33.93 3.90 19.57
C GLN A 195 32.84 2.91 20.06
N PRO A 196 33.20 1.71 20.55
CA PRO A 196 32.24 0.63 20.84
C PRO A 196 31.39 0.83 22.10
N THR A 197 31.48 1.98 22.78
CA THR A 197 30.87 2.24 24.10
C THR A 197 29.77 3.31 24.09
N ILE A 198 29.23 3.67 22.93
CA ILE A 198 28.23 4.75 22.78
C ILE A 198 26.91 4.40 23.49
N GLN A 199 26.55 5.17 24.52
CA GLN A 199 25.31 5.04 25.28
C GLN A 199 24.22 5.96 24.73
N ALA A 200 23.85 5.73 23.47
CA ALA A 200 22.84 6.51 22.78
C ALA A 200 21.50 6.52 23.54
N THR A 201 20.97 7.71 23.78
CA THR A 201 19.65 7.96 24.39
C THR A 201 18.65 8.50 23.38
N ALA A 202 19.11 9.08 22.28
CA ALA A 202 18.28 9.45 21.12
C ALA A 202 19.02 9.13 19.80
N VAL A 203 18.28 8.73 18.76
CA VAL A 203 18.82 8.38 17.43
C VAL A 203 17.89 8.85 16.30
N ILE A 204 18.46 9.30 15.19
CA ILE A 204 17.71 9.65 13.95
C ILE A 204 18.58 9.40 12.71
N PHE A 205 18.01 8.97 11.59
CA PHE A 205 18.73 8.94 10.30
C PHE A 205 19.08 10.37 9.85
N SER A 206 20.18 10.52 9.08
CA SER A 206 20.68 11.84 8.68
C SER A 206 19.85 12.49 7.57
N GLU A 207 20.07 12.08 6.32
CA GLU A 207 19.19 12.29 5.17
C GLU A 207 19.52 11.27 4.06
N GLN A 208 18.62 11.11 3.07
CA GLN A 208 18.78 10.29 1.86
C GLN A 208 19.46 8.91 2.05
N GLY A 209 18.76 7.95 2.66
CA GLY A 209 19.18 6.55 2.73
C GLY A 209 19.35 6.02 4.14
N THR A 210 20.15 4.95 4.28
CA THR A 210 20.44 4.31 5.57
C THR A 210 21.94 4.34 5.93
N ASP A 211 22.73 5.13 5.19
CA ASP A 211 24.19 5.06 5.21
C ASP A 211 24.81 5.88 6.36
N ASN A 212 24.08 6.86 6.91
CA ASN A 212 24.51 7.71 8.01
C ASN A 212 23.33 8.00 8.97
N PHE A 213 23.58 7.98 10.27
CA PHE A 213 22.63 8.37 11.32
C PHE A 213 23.30 9.20 12.42
N TYR A 214 22.50 9.98 13.14
CA TYR A 214 22.93 10.75 14.31
C TYR A 214 22.52 10.05 15.61
N ALA A 215 23.35 10.15 16.63
CA ALA A 215 23.10 9.63 17.98
C ALA A 215 23.48 10.68 19.03
N ALA A 216 22.60 10.92 20.01
CA ALA A 216 22.90 11.71 21.20
C ALA A 216 23.07 10.78 22.41
N GLU A 217 24.02 11.07 23.28
CA GLU A 217 24.32 10.31 24.50
C GLU A 217 23.85 11.03 25.78
N MET A 218 23.59 10.24 26.84
CA MET A 218 23.31 10.76 28.19
C MET A 218 24.40 11.70 28.73
N SER A 219 25.64 11.58 28.23
CA SER A 219 26.82 12.36 28.62
C SER A 219 26.78 13.81 28.16
N GLY A 220 26.04 14.14 27.10
CA GLY A 220 26.10 15.44 26.41
C GLY A 220 26.81 15.40 25.05
N GLN A 221 27.39 14.26 24.68
CA GLN A 221 27.97 14.05 23.35
C GLN A 221 26.88 13.80 22.28
N VAL A 222 27.09 14.36 21.09
CA VAL A 222 26.28 14.14 19.89
C VAL A 222 27.19 13.72 18.75
N HIS A 223 26.85 12.60 18.10
CA HIS A 223 27.67 11.93 17.10
C HIS A 223 26.96 11.83 15.76
N GLU A 224 27.72 12.02 14.68
CA GLU A 224 27.40 11.48 13.35
C GLU A 224 28.08 10.12 13.20
N ILE A 225 27.32 9.11 12.78
CA ILE A 225 27.77 7.73 12.70
C ILE A 225 27.40 7.16 11.33
N SER A 226 28.41 6.72 10.60
CA SER A 226 28.24 5.94 9.36
C SER A 226 27.74 4.53 9.67
N LEU A 227 26.93 3.97 8.78
CA LEU A 227 26.33 2.65 8.89
C LEU A 227 26.50 1.90 7.56
N THR A 228 27.08 0.71 7.62
CA THR A 228 27.31 -0.15 6.45
C THR A 228 26.80 -1.55 6.73
N ILE A 229 25.86 -2.04 5.91
CA ILE A 229 25.19 -3.33 6.12
C ILE A 229 25.64 -4.35 5.07
N ASN A 230 26.52 -5.26 5.50
CA ASN A 230 27.21 -6.23 4.64
C ASN A 230 26.32 -7.44 4.28
N ARG A 231 24.99 -7.27 4.28
CA ARG A 231 23.94 -8.32 4.21
C ARG A 231 23.93 -9.35 5.36
N LEU A 232 24.93 -9.34 6.24
CA LEU A 232 25.03 -10.22 7.44
C LEU A 232 25.10 -9.43 8.75
N ASN A 233 25.97 -8.42 8.77
CA ASN A 233 26.34 -7.59 9.91
C ASN A 233 26.02 -6.12 9.58
N ALA A 234 25.80 -5.31 10.61
CA ALA A 234 25.87 -3.86 10.54
C ALA A 234 27.18 -3.39 11.19
N ASN A 235 28.03 -2.74 10.41
CA ASN A 235 29.26 -2.10 10.90
C ASN A 235 29.06 -0.59 10.88
N ALA A 236 29.72 0.11 11.80
CA ALA A 236 29.59 1.56 11.92
C ALA A 236 30.89 2.25 12.34
N ASN A 237 31.03 3.52 11.99
CA ASN A 237 32.11 4.39 12.48
C ASN A 237 31.56 5.78 12.78
N VAL A 238 31.91 6.32 13.95
CA VAL A 238 31.72 7.74 14.28
C VAL A 238 32.53 8.57 13.27
N LEU A 239 31.88 9.49 12.59
CA LEU A 239 32.48 10.43 11.64
C LEU A 239 32.86 11.74 12.32
N ARG A 240 31.94 12.29 13.12
CA ARG A 240 32.05 13.61 13.77
C ARG A 240 31.37 13.57 15.15
N SER A 241 31.85 14.39 16.07
CA SER A 241 31.34 14.48 17.45
C SER A 241 31.35 15.94 17.93
N ILE A 242 30.31 16.34 18.66
CA ILE A 242 30.24 17.62 19.41
C ILE A 242 29.84 17.33 20.85
N ASP A 243 30.41 18.08 21.80
CA ASP A 243 29.91 18.14 23.18
C ASP A 243 28.94 19.31 23.31
N VAL A 244 27.70 19.04 23.72
CA VAL A 244 26.66 20.06 24.00
C VAL A 244 26.89 20.73 25.37
N THR A 245 27.90 20.27 26.13
CA THR A 245 28.32 20.71 27.48
C THR A 245 27.31 20.45 28.61
N VAL A 246 26.13 19.92 28.27
CA VAL A 246 25.10 19.48 29.21
C VAL A 246 24.67 18.05 28.90
N GLY A 247 24.59 17.21 29.93
CA GLY A 247 24.12 15.84 29.79
C GLY A 247 22.60 15.71 29.69
N SER A 248 22.09 14.50 29.92
CA SER A 248 20.65 14.18 29.90
C SER A 248 19.96 14.51 28.56
N LEU A 249 20.63 14.23 27.44
CA LEU A 249 20.05 14.35 26.10
C LEU A 249 19.00 13.24 25.90
N PHE A 250 17.81 13.58 25.43
CA PHE A 250 16.68 12.63 25.26
C PHE A 250 15.93 12.73 23.93
N GLY A 251 16.24 13.72 23.10
CA GLY A 251 15.71 13.84 21.75
C GLY A 251 16.72 14.44 20.79
N ILE A 252 16.62 14.05 19.52
CA ILE A 252 17.43 14.55 18.42
C ILE A 252 16.57 14.57 17.16
N VAL A 253 16.58 15.67 16.42
CA VAL A 253 15.87 15.80 15.15
C VAL A 253 16.59 16.77 14.21
N ARG A 254 16.43 16.58 12.90
CA ARG A 254 16.89 17.52 11.87
C ARG A 254 15.69 18.28 11.29
N THR A 255 15.87 19.55 10.95
CA THR A 255 14.88 20.30 10.16
C THR A 255 15.25 20.25 8.67
N ASN A 256 14.26 20.34 7.78
CA ASN A 256 14.46 20.21 6.33
C ASN A 256 15.18 21.41 5.67
N ARG A 257 15.77 22.32 6.46
CA ARG A 257 16.25 23.63 6.01
C ARG A 257 17.77 23.69 5.85
N ASP A 258 18.51 23.04 6.74
CA ASP A 258 19.97 23.07 6.78
C ASP A 258 20.57 21.75 7.30
N SER A 259 21.90 21.67 7.36
CA SER A 259 22.66 20.58 8.00
C SER A 259 22.65 20.64 9.54
N GLU A 260 21.62 21.24 10.13
CA GLU A 260 21.54 21.52 11.56
C GLU A 260 20.55 20.62 12.29
N LEU A 261 20.94 20.24 13.51
CA LEU A 261 20.22 19.33 14.37
C LEU A 261 19.72 20.07 15.60
N TYR A 262 18.46 19.85 15.95
CA TYR A 262 17.93 20.20 17.25
C TYR A 262 18.10 19.02 18.20
N VAL A 263 18.57 19.29 19.41
CA VAL A 263 18.87 18.31 20.45
C VAL A 263 18.27 18.79 21.77
N SER A 264 17.54 17.93 22.48
CA SER A 264 16.87 18.29 23.73
C SER A 264 17.53 17.66 24.95
N SER A 265 17.90 18.51 25.92
CA SER A 265 18.40 18.10 27.23
C SER A 265 17.33 18.31 28.32
N SER A 266 17.02 17.26 29.07
CA SER A 266 16.17 17.34 30.27
C SER A 266 16.94 17.74 31.55
N ALA A 267 18.20 18.18 31.44
CA ALA A 267 18.96 18.68 32.59
C ALA A 267 18.39 20.01 33.12
N VAL A 268 18.70 20.36 34.38
CA VAL A 268 18.25 21.62 35.00
C VAL A 268 18.82 22.85 34.28
N ASN A 269 20.07 22.76 33.84
CA ASN A 269 20.73 23.71 32.94
C ASN A 269 20.62 23.30 31.45
N GLY A 270 19.70 22.39 31.14
CA GLY A 270 19.40 21.92 29.79
C GLY A 270 18.39 22.82 29.07
N GLY A 271 17.80 22.30 28.01
CA GLY A 271 16.97 23.06 27.09
C GLY A 271 16.94 22.44 25.69
N LEU A 272 16.45 23.21 24.72
CA LEU A 272 16.57 22.93 23.30
C LEU A 272 17.85 23.57 22.75
N PHE A 273 18.73 22.76 22.19
CA PHE A 273 19.99 23.17 21.59
C PHE A 273 19.95 23.00 20.07
N ARG A 274 20.60 23.90 19.34
CA ARG A 274 20.90 23.78 17.91
C ARG A 274 22.37 23.39 17.76
N VAL A 275 22.64 22.34 16.99
CA VAL A 275 23.95 21.69 16.85
C VAL A 275 24.26 21.50 15.37
N ASN A 276 25.43 21.97 14.94
CA ASN A 276 25.91 21.85 13.57
C ASN A 276 27.22 21.05 13.57
N LEU A 277 27.10 19.73 13.34
CA LEU A 277 28.21 18.78 13.35
C LEU A 277 29.28 19.06 12.28
N ALA A 278 28.98 19.90 11.27
CA ALA A 278 29.95 20.29 10.26
C ALA A 278 30.84 21.47 10.67
N THR A 279 30.29 22.45 11.40
CA THR A 279 31.02 23.67 11.81
C THR A 279 31.59 23.60 13.22
N GLY A 280 31.12 22.67 14.05
CA GLY A 280 31.41 22.67 15.49
C GLY A 280 30.48 23.59 16.30
N HIS A 281 29.50 24.24 15.66
CA HIS A 281 28.61 25.18 16.34
C HIS A 281 27.58 24.45 17.23
N CYS A 282 27.36 24.99 18.43
CA CYS A 282 26.37 24.52 19.38
C CYS A 282 25.87 25.69 20.21
N GLU A 283 24.57 25.95 20.20
CA GLU A 283 23.91 27.01 20.98
C GLU A 283 22.68 26.50 21.71
N CYS A 284 22.33 27.12 22.84
CA CYS A 284 21.05 26.90 23.51
C CYS A 284 20.04 27.91 22.99
N VAL A 285 18.99 27.44 22.32
CA VAL A 285 17.95 28.29 21.72
C VAL A 285 16.81 28.54 22.72
N LEU A 286 16.44 27.53 23.51
CA LEU A 286 15.46 27.65 24.59
C LEU A 286 15.97 26.96 25.85
N SER A 287 16.09 27.68 26.97
CA SER A 287 16.56 27.12 28.25
C SER A 287 15.42 26.52 29.07
N ASN A 288 15.68 25.41 29.77
CA ASN A 288 14.75 24.86 30.77
C ASN A 288 14.58 25.84 31.95
N GLY A 289 13.40 25.83 32.57
CA GLY A 289 13.00 26.77 33.62
C GLY A 289 12.60 28.18 33.14
N SER A 290 12.58 28.43 31.82
CA SER A 290 12.08 29.67 31.22
C SER A 290 10.54 29.69 31.15
N GLU A 291 9.95 30.86 30.90
CA GLU A 291 8.50 30.99 30.71
C GLU A 291 8.00 30.10 29.54
N ASP A 292 8.76 30.09 28.45
CA ASP A 292 8.49 29.30 27.25
C ASP A 292 8.74 27.80 27.44
N LEU A 293 9.71 27.39 28.26
CA LEU A 293 10.15 26.00 28.39
C LEU A 293 10.57 25.62 29.82
N GLN A 294 9.79 24.77 30.48
CA GLN A 294 10.06 24.33 31.85
C GLN A 294 10.99 23.11 31.91
N CYS A 295 10.68 22.01 31.22
CA CYS A 295 11.56 20.86 31.10
C CYS A 295 11.29 20.06 29.81
N VAL A 296 12.08 20.30 28.76
CA VAL A 296 11.99 19.54 27.50
C VAL A 296 12.37 18.07 27.70
N HIS A 297 11.75 17.17 26.93
CA HIS A 297 12.19 15.77 26.84
C HIS A 297 12.34 15.33 25.36
N GLY A 298 11.31 14.74 24.75
CA GLY A 298 11.32 14.36 23.34
C GLY A 298 10.98 15.52 22.40
N ILE A 299 11.52 15.45 21.18
CA ILE A 299 11.31 16.43 20.11
C ILE A 299 11.14 15.72 18.76
N CYS A 300 10.42 16.36 17.85
CA CYS A 300 10.37 16.02 16.43
C CYS A 300 10.23 17.30 15.59
N ALA A 301 10.19 17.18 14.26
CA ALA A 301 10.07 18.32 13.35
C ALA A 301 8.90 18.13 12.38
N LYS A 302 8.26 19.24 12.01
CA LYS A 302 7.31 19.32 10.91
C LYS A 302 8.04 19.59 9.59
N MET A 303 7.36 19.31 8.47
CA MET A 303 7.88 19.55 7.13
C MET A 303 8.23 21.02 6.84
N ASP A 304 7.63 21.98 7.55
CA ASP A 304 7.94 23.42 7.45
C ASP A 304 9.18 23.84 8.25
N GLY A 305 9.82 22.92 8.99
CA GLY A 305 10.95 23.17 9.88
C GLY A 305 10.58 23.48 11.33
N THR A 306 9.29 23.57 11.69
CA THR A 306 8.86 23.78 13.08
C THR A 306 9.28 22.62 13.97
N VAL A 307 9.94 22.90 15.09
CA VAL A 307 10.29 21.88 16.09
C VAL A 307 9.12 21.70 17.04
N VAL A 308 8.58 20.49 17.15
CA VAL A 308 7.51 20.14 18.09
C VAL A 308 8.13 19.39 19.26
N MET A 309 7.87 19.85 20.48
CA MET A 309 8.54 19.40 21.70
C MET A 309 7.55 19.08 22.81
N VAL A 310 7.86 18.08 23.63
CA VAL A 310 7.13 17.86 24.90
C VAL A 310 7.81 18.59 26.04
N ASP A 311 7.04 19.44 26.71
CA ASP A 311 7.42 20.05 27.98
C ASP A 311 6.82 19.21 29.12
N ARG A 312 7.68 18.38 29.70
CA ARG A 312 7.35 17.46 30.78
C ARG A 312 7.18 18.20 32.12
N GLY A 313 7.74 19.41 32.27
CA GLY A 313 7.59 20.24 33.45
C GLY A 313 6.26 21.01 33.45
N ASP A 314 5.84 21.46 32.28
CA ASP A 314 4.61 22.24 32.07
C ASP A 314 3.41 21.38 31.61
N HIS A 315 3.53 20.04 31.61
CA HIS A 315 2.51 19.08 31.17
C HIS A 315 1.89 19.41 29.79
N LYS A 316 2.72 19.86 28.84
CA LYS A 316 2.29 20.43 27.54
C LYS A 316 3.08 19.88 26.36
N VAL A 317 2.48 20.01 25.19
CA VAL A 317 3.15 19.94 23.89
C VAL A 317 3.25 21.35 23.35
N LYS A 318 4.44 21.75 22.89
CA LYS A 318 4.77 23.08 22.39
C LYS A 318 5.41 22.99 21.01
N GLU A 319 5.30 24.04 20.23
CA GLU A 319 5.97 24.23 18.95
C GLU A 319 6.95 25.41 19.07
N PHE A 320 8.14 25.29 18.48
CA PHE A 320 9.10 26.38 18.31
C PHE A 320 9.25 26.69 16.81
N LYS A 321 8.98 27.94 16.44
CA LYS A 321 9.13 28.47 15.08
C LYS A 321 10.31 29.42 15.00
N GLU A 322 11.43 28.87 14.54
CA GLU A 322 12.72 29.56 14.38
C GLU A 322 12.61 30.92 13.65
N ASP A 323 11.90 30.98 12.52
CA ASP A 323 11.72 32.22 11.71
C ASP A 323 11.14 33.40 12.49
N LEU A 324 10.45 33.12 13.60
CA LEU A 324 9.70 34.07 14.41
C LEU A 324 10.28 34.21 15.84
N ASP A 325 11.29 33.39 16.17
CA ASP A 325 11.77 33.13 17.54
C ASP A 325 10.62 32.88 18.54
N GLU A 326 9.60 32.14 18.11
CA GLU A 326 8.31 32.05 18.81
C GLU A 326 8.00 30.64 19.30
N VAL A 327 7.71 30.51 20.60
CA VAL A 327 7.16 29.29 21.20
C VAL A 327 5.64 29.39 21.35
N ARG A 328 4.92 28.36 20.88
CA ARG A 328 3.46 28.25 21.00
C ARG A 328 3.05 26.98 21.72
N VAL A 329 2.05 27.04 22.60
CA VAL A 329 1.42 25.84 23.16
C VAL A 329 0.52 25.20 22.09
N LEU A 330 0.80 23.94 21.75
CA LEU A 330 -0.03 23.14 20.84
C LEU A 330 -1.20 22.50 21.60
N ALA A 331 -0.92 21.90 22.77
CA ALA A 331 -1.93 21.40 23.68
C ALA A 331 -1.39 21.17 25.11
N GLY A 332 -2.26 21.29 26.10
CA GLY A 332 -2.03 20.89 27.49
C GLY A 332 -2.48 21.96 28.49
N SER A 333 -3.33 21.58 29.44
CA SER A 333 -3.91 22.44 30.49
C SER A 333 -2.93 22.88 31.59
N GLY A 334 -1.64 22.51 31.52
CA GLY A 334 -0.65 22.77 32.58
C GLY A 334 -0.83 21.92 33.83
N ARG A 335 -1.67 20.87 33.78
CA ARG A 335 -1.99 20.00 34.93
C ARG A 335 -1.73 18.55 34.59
N SER A 336 -1.06 17.85 35.50
CA SER A 336 -0.96 16.38 35.45
C SER A 336 -2.35 15.76 35.44
N GLY A 337 -2.64 14.95 34.43
CA GLY A 337 -3.95 14.34 34.22
C GLY A 337 -3.96 13.45 32.99
N THR A 338 -5.12 12.93 32.60
CA THR A 338 -5.25 12.01 31.47
C THR A 338 -6.32 12.40 30.46
N GLU A 339 -6.96 13.55 30.66
CA GLU A 339 -8.17 13.96 29.95
C GLU A 339 -7.89 14.31 28.48
N ASP A 340 -8.88 14.01 27.64
CA ASP A 340 -8.94 14.36 26.23
C ASP A 340 -9.79 15.64 26.05
N GLY A 341 -9.67 16.32 24.89
CA GLY A 341 -10.45 17.52 24.59
C GLY A 341 -9.69 18.56 23.76
N SER A 342 -10.04 19.83 23.93
CA SER A 342 -9.38 20.98 23.28
C SER A 342 -7.94 21.19 23.73
N GLU A 343 -7.19 22.02 23.00
CA GLU A 343 -5.81 22.42 23.32
C GLU A 343 -5.64 22.90 24.78
N THR A 344 -6.62 23.61 25.34
CA THR A 344 -6.55 24.16 26.71
C THR A 344 -7.14 23.24 27.78
N SER A 345 -7.96 22.25 27.41
CA SER A 345 -8.66 21.38 28.36
C SER A 345 -8.03 19.98 28.50
N ALA A 346 -7.29 19.51 27.49
CA ALA A 346 -6.60 18.23 27.54
C ALA A 346 -5.53 18.23 28.64
N SER A 347 -5.19 17.05 29.17
CA SER A 347 -4.10 16.88 30.14
C SER A 347 -3.21 15.69 29.80
N PHE A 348 -1.95 15.84 30.19
CA PHE A 348 -0.89 14.86 30.08
C PHE A 348 -0.27 14.68 31.47
N SER A 349 0.08 13.45 31.85
CA SER A 349 0.67 13.16 33.15
C SER A 349 2.18 13.34 33.12
N GLN A 350 2.84 12.66 32.16
CA GLN A 350 4.27 12.76 31.88
C GLN A 350 4.50 12.50 30.38
N PRO A 351 4.32 13.51 29.52
CA PRO A 351 4.65 13.39 28.10
C PRO A 351 6.19 13.30 27.94
N THR A 352 6.68 12.33 27.17
CA THR A 352 8.12 12.09 27.00
C THR A 352 8.59 12.01 25.55
N ALA A 353 7.73 11.59 24.63
CA ALA A 353 8.07 11.48 23.21
C ALA A 353 6.93 11.96 22.32
N VAL A 354 7.30 12.46 21.15
CA VAL A 354 6.41 13.06 20.16
C VAL A 354 6.91 12.74 18.76
N CYS A 355 5.99 12.57 17.81
CA CYS A 355 6.31 12.52 16.39
C CYS A 355 5.19 13.15 15.56
N CYS A 356 5.53 13.70 14.39
CA CYS A 356 4.57 14.22 13.42
C CYS A 356 4.21 13.16 12.37
N GLU A 357 3.03 13.28 11.78
CA GLU A 357 2.66 12.57 10.55
C GLU A 357 3.34 13.20 9.33
N GLU A 358 3.83 12.37 8.41
CA GLU A 358 4.58 12.86 7.25
C GLU A 358 3.64 13.59 6.27
N GLY A 359 3.90 14.88 6.04
CA GLY A 359 3.09 15.72 5.15
C GLY A 359 1.74 16.18 5.73
N ALA A 360 1.51 16.03 7.04
CA ALA A 360 0.30 16.48 7.72
C ALA A 360 0.58 17.18 9.06
N ASP A 361 -0.42 17.90 9.58
CA ASP A 361 -0.35 18.60 10.87
C ASP A 361 -0.60 17.71 12.09
N THR A 362 -0.83 16.41 11.90
CA THR A 362 -1.11 15.47 13.00
C THR A 362 0.13 15.24 13.86
N VAL A 363 -0.03 15.32 15.18
CA VAL A 363 1.06 15.10 16.16
C VAL A 363 0.66 13.97 17.11
N TYR A 364 1.52 12.96 17.26
CA TYR A 364 1.33 11.84 18.19
C TYR A 364 2.23 11.98 19.40
N VAL A 365 1.69 11.70 20.59
CA VAL A 365 2.34 11.96 21.88
C VAL A 365 2.29 10.70 22.74
N LEU A 366 3.43 10.32 23.32
CA LEU A 366 3.50 9.27 24.35
C LEU A 366 3.52 9.88 25.74
N ASP A 367 2.59 9.42 26.57
CA ASP A 367 2.48 9.76 27.98
C ASP A 367 2.90 8.52 28.81
N THR A 368 4.17 8.50 29.22
CA THR A 368 4.85 7.27 29.65
C THR A 368 4.30 6.71 30.95
N THR A 369 4.09 7.58 31.95
CA THR A 369 3.69 7.14 33.30
C THR A 369 2.31 6.47 33.31
N ILE A 370 1.42 6.86 32.40
CA ILE A 370 0.05 6.32 32.27
C ILE A 370 -0.10 5.32 31.11
N GLY A 371 0.98 5.00 30.40
CA GLY A 371 0.96 4.04 29.29
C GLY A 371 0.04 4.43 28.14
N ARG A 372 0.00 5.72 27.74
CA ARG A 372 -0.92 6.19 26.68
C ARG A 372 -0.23 6.70 25.43
N LEU A 373 -0.88 6.44 24.28
CA LEU A 373 -0.66 7.11 23.01
C LEU A 373 -1.83 8.07 22.78
N LYS A 374 -1.54 9.37 22.74
CA LYS A 374 -2.48 10.44 22.38
C LYS A 374 -2.15 10.98 20.98
N MET A 375 -3.15 11.55 20.33
CA MET A 375 -3.07 12.21 19.02
C MET A 375 -3.65 13.61 19.13
N ILE A 376 -2.96 14.59 18.56
CA ILE A 376 -3.39 15.98 18.43
C ILE A 376 -3.70 16.22 16.95
N THR A 377 -4.90 16.74 16.65
CA THR A 377 -5.37 17.01 15.28
C THR A 377 -6.00 18.40 15.17
N ASN A 378 -5.80 19.07 14.03
CA ASN A 378 -6.37 20.38 13.77
C ASN A 378 -7.87 20.27 13.41
N THR A 379 -8.71 21.12 13.99
CA THR A 379 -10.17 21.03 13.80
C THR A 379 -10.68 21.64 12.49
N LEU A 380 -9.85 22.39 11.75
CA LEU A 380 -10.26 23.12 10.55
C LEU A 380 -10.81 22.21 9.45
N ALA A 381 -10.13 21.08 9.18
CA ALA A 381 -10.56 20.12 8.17
C ALA A 381 -11.92 19.49 8.51
N LEU A 382 -12.11 19.08 9.77
CA LEU A 382 -13.37 18.53 10.26
C LEU A 382 -14.50 19.57 10.25
N THR A 383 -14.21 20.78 10.74
CA THR A 383 -15.14 21.93 10.74
C THR A 383 -15.63 22.25 9.32
N THR A 384 -14.71 22.29 8.35
CA THR A 384 -15.02 22.57 6.94
C THR A 384 -15.82 21.43 6.31
N PHE A 385 -15.51 20.17 6.64
CA PHE A 385 -16.29 19.02 6.20
C PHE A 385 -17.73 19.04 6.72
N LEU A 386 -17.92 19.26 8.03
CA LEU A 386 -19.25 19.33 8.65
C LEU A 386 -20.07 20.52 8.13
N GLU A 387 -19.45 21.68 7.88
CA GLU A 387 -20.13 22.82 7.25
C GLU A 387 -20.69 22.47 5.86
N ASN A 388 -19.88 21.83 5.01
CA ASN A 388 -20.33 21.49 3.67
C ASN A 388 -21.36 20.35 3.71
N LEU A 389 -21.25 19.40 4.63
CA LEU A 389 -22.26 18.36 4.83
C LEU A 389 -23.58 18.94 5.35
N TRP A 390 -23.56 19.95 6.24
CA TRP A 390 -24.76 20.68 6.64
C TRP A 390 -25.46 21.35 5.44
N LYS A 391 -24.73 22.12 4.61
CA LYS A 391 -25.28 22.74 3.39
C LYS A 391 -25.96 21.75 2.45
N PHE A 392 -25.43 20.53 2.34
CA PHE A 392 -26.03 19.45 1.57
C PHE A 392 -27.33 18.92 2.22
N LEU A 393 -27.37 18.75 3.54
CA LEU A 393 -28.59 18.34 4.25
C LEU A 393 -29.70 19.41 4.15
N THR A 394 -29.34 20.69 4.24
CA THR A 394 -30.25 21.83 4.03
C THR A 394 -30.88 21.79 2.64
N ALA A 395 -30.08 21.55 1.58
CA ALA A 395 -30.57 21.46 0.20
C ALA A 395 -31.66 20.39 -0.05
N PHE A 396 -31.75 19.36 0.79
CA PHE A 396 -32.78 18.32 0.73
C PHE A 396 -33.87 18.46 1.80
N GLN A 397 -33.95 19.60 2.49
CA GLN A 397 -34.91 19.89 3.57
C GLN A 397 -34.85 18.84 4.71
N LEU A 398 -33.66 18.29 4.98
CA LEU A 398 -33.39 17.37 6.09
C LEU A 398 -32.99 18.10 7.39
N THR A 399 -32.99 19.43 7.36
CA THR A 399 -32.68 20.33 8.48
C THR A 399 -33.87 21.23 8.78
N SER A 400 -33.88 21.89 9.94
CA SER A 400 -34.88 22.93 10.28
C SER A 400 -34.69 24.28 9.57
N GLU A 401 -33.80 24.35 8.58
CA GLU A 401 -33.60 25.52 7.71
C GLU A 401 -34.46 25.34 6.45
N ASP A 402 -35.47 26.20 6.25
CA ASP A 402 -36.29 26.22 5.03
C ASP A 402 -35.49 26.75 3.83
N VAL A 403 -35.52 26.03 2.71
CA VAL A 403 -34.93 26.45 1.43
C VAL A 403 -35.99 27.16 0.59
N SER A 404 -35.69 28.36 0.12
CA SER A 404 -36.65 29.28 -0.52
C SER A 404 -37.07 28.89 -1.95
N GLY A 405 -36.29 28.04 -2.62
CA GLY A 405 -36.61 27.56 -3.96
C GLY A 405 -35.67 26.47 -4.49
N LEU A 406 -36.03 25.88 -5.62
CA LEU A 406 -35.26 24.80 -6.27
C LEU A 406 -33.83 25.25 -6.67
N GLU A 407 -33.66 26.52 -7.05
CA GLU A 407 -32.40 27.11 -7.48
C GLU A 407 -31.38 27.15 -6.31
N GLU A 408 -31.80 27.60 -5.13
CA GLU A 408 -30.99 27.61 -3.90
C GLU A 408 -30.59 26.18 -3.47
N ALA A 409 -31.49 25.20 -3.59
CA ALA A 409 -31.18 23.79 -3.34
C ALA A 409 -30.14 23.23 -4.32
N ILE A 410 -30.19 23.64 -5.59
CA ILE A 410 -29.20 23.28 -6.61
C ILE A 410 -27.84 23.88 -6.25
N ASP A 411 -27.77 25.17 -5.93
CA ASP A 411 -26.52 25.88 -5.61
C ASP A 411 -25.84 25.33 -4.35
N LEU A 412 -26.59 25.10 -3.28
CA LEU A 412 -26.07 24.46 -2.05
C LEU A 412 -25.50 23.07 -2.35
N THR A 413 -26.18 22.28 -3.19
CA THR A 413 -25.70 20.96 -3.60
C THR A 413 -24.44 21.04 -4.48
N GLN A 414 -24.41 21.94 -5.46
CA GLN A 414 -23.24 22.18 -6.31
C GLN A 414 -22.04 22.66 -5.49
N SER A 415 -22.25 23.54 -4.51
CA SER A 415 -21.22 23.96 -3.56
C SER A 415 -20.63 22.77 -2.80
N HIS A 416 -21.47 21.87 -2.28
CA HIS A 416 -21.02 20.65 -1.59
C HIS A 416 -20.19 19.74 -2.51
N TYR A 417 -20.67 19.45 -3.72
CA TYR A 417 -19.89 18.69 -4.70
C TYR A 417 -18.56 19.39 -5.05
N SER A 418 -18.55 20.73 -5.19
CA SER A 418 -17.33 21.50 -5.43
C SER A 418 -16.34 21.46 -4.25
N PHE A 419 -16.84 21.28 -3.01
CA PHE A 419 -16.00 21.08 -1.83
C PHE A 419 -15.43 19.66 -1.81
N LEU A 420 -16.25 18.62 -2.03
CA LEU A 420 -15.76 17.25 -2.18
C LEU A 420 -14.75 17.15 -3.34
N GLU A 421 -14.92 17.95 -4.38
CA GLU A 421 -14.02 18.09 -5.51
C GLU A 421 -12.66 18.71 -5.14
N LYS A 422 -12.65 19.76 -4.30
CA LYS A 422 -11.42 20.43 -3.85
C LYS A 422 -10.70 19.65 -2.74
N ALA A 423 -11.44 19.02 -1.84
CA ALA A 423 -10.92 18.18 -0.76
C ALA A 423 -10.44 16.81 -1.27
N SER A 424 -11.07 16.27 -2.32
CA SER A 424 -10.53 15.12 -3.04
C SER A 424 -9.37 15.56 -3.93
N LEU A 425 -8.15 15.20 -3.53
CA LEU A 425 -6.94 15.38 -4.35
C LEU A 425 -7.05 14.68 -5.73
N LYS A 426 -8.06 13.81 -5.93
CA LYS A 426 -8.39 13.18 -7.22
C LYS A 426 -9.27 14.05 -8.12
N LEU A 427 -10.11 14.94 -7.59
CA LEU A 427 -11.03 15.77 -8.39
C LEU A 427 -10.42 17.10 -8.87
N LYS A 428 -9.24 17.51 -8.37
CA LYS A 428 -8.34 18.42 -9.13
C LYS A 428 -8.02 17.91 -10.55
N ARG A 429 -8.18 16.61 -10.83
CA ARG A 429 -8.08 16.02 -12.18
C ARG A 429 -9.41 16.04 -12.97
N LEU A 430 -10.55 16.19 -12.29
CA LEU A 430 -11.87 16.31 -12.92
C LEU A 430 -12.18 17.75 -13.34
N ASN A 431 -11.68 18.76 -12.63
CA ASN A 431 -11.67 20.13 -13.16
C ASN A 431 -10.85 20.25 -14.46
N ARG A 432 -9.67 19.60 -14.56
CA ARG A 432 -8.95 19.50 -15.85
C ARG A 432 -9.82 18.84 -16.92
N LEU A 433 -10.37 17.65 -16.65
CA LEU A 433 -11.25 16.96 -17.61
C LEU A 433 -12.46 17.81 -18.05
N LYS A 434 -12.97 18.69 -17.16
CA LYS A 434 -14.03 19.66 -17.47
C LYS A 434 -13.51 20.78 -18.38
N GLU A 435 -12.34 21.35 -18.09
CA GLU A 435 -11.67 22.36 -18.93
C GLU A 435 -11.34 21.79 -20.32
N ASP A 436 -10.81 20.56 -20.39
CA ASP A 436 -10.51 19.83 -21.63
C ASP A 436 -11.79 19.64 -22.49
N VAL A 437 -12.91 19.25 -21.87
CA VAL A 437 -14.20 19.09 -22.58
C VAL A 437 -14.78 20.43 -23.05
N ILE A 438 -14.67 21.50 -22.26
CA ILE A 438 -15.04 22.86 -22.69
C ILE A 438 -14.22 23.27 -23.91
N HIS A 439 -12.91 22.98 -23.90
CA HIS A 439 -11.99 23.33 -24.98
C HIS A 439 -12.23 22.53 -26.27
N LEU A 440 -12.86 21.34 -26.17
CA LEU A 440 -13.25 20.50 -27.32
C LEU A 440 -14.65 20.82 -27.86
N ASN A 441 -15.65 21.03 -27.00
CA ASN A 441 -16.99 21.48 -27.40
C ASN A 441 -17.74 22.20 -26.25
N PRO A 442 -17.82 23.55 -26.27
CA PRO A 442 -18.43 24.32 -25.19
C PRO A 442 -19.91 24.03 -24.90
N GLU A 443 -20.70 23.65 -25.91
CA GLU A 443 -22.14 23.41 -25.75
C GLU A 443 -22.45 22.08 -25.04
N TYR A 444 -21.61 21.08 -25.24
CA TYR A 444 -21.85 19.68 -24.81
C TYR A 444 -21.94 19.50 -23.29
N LEU A 445 -21.42 20.45 -22.51
CA LEU A 445 -21.45 20.41 -21.05
C LEU A 445 -22.87 20.63 -20.47
N LYS A 446 -23.81 21.12 -21.28
CA LYS A 446 -25.22 21.30 -20.90
C LYS A 446 -25.99 19.97 -20.81
N ASP A 447 -25.50 18.92 -21.48
CA ASP A 447 -26.17 17.63 -21.61
C ASP A 447 -25.66 16.56 -20.62
N ILE A 448 -24.70 16.90 -19.74
CA ILE A 448 -24.00 15.94 -18.86
C ILE A 448 -24.51 16.03 -17.40
N GLU A 449 -25.37 15.08 -17.00
CA GLU A 449 -25.78 14.97 -15.59
C GLU A 449 -24.71 14.28 -14.73
N VAL A 450 -23.90 15.08 -14.02
CA VAL A 450 -22.73 14.65 -13.24
C VAL A 450 -23.04 13.57 -12.18
N ARG A 451 -24.26 13.57 -11.59
CA ARG A 451 -24.66 12.58 -10.56
C ARG A 451 -24.62 11.14 -11.07
N SER A 452 -24.87 10.92 -12.36
CA SER A 452 -24.92 9.60 -13.00
C SER A 452 -23.60 8.84 -12.99
N LEU A 453 -22.46 9.53 -12.77
CA LEU A 453 -21.12 8.95 -12.82
C LEU A 453 -20.73 8.16 -11.56
N LEU A 454 -21.47 8.26 -10.45
CA LEU A 454 -21.07 7.69 -9.15
C LEU A 454 -21.83 6.42 -8.73
N THR A 455 -23.12 6.31 -9.03
CA THR A 455 -24.00 5.31 -8.39
C THR A 455 -23.63 3.86 -8.72
N LEU A 456 -23.43 3.50 -10.00
CA LEU A 456 -23.10 2.13 -10.41
C LEU A 456 -21.71 1.66 -9.91
N PHE A 457 -20.83 2.59 -9.56
CA PHE A 457 -19.47 2.31 -9.12
C PHE A 457 -19.43 1.74 -7.67
N VAL A 458 -20.44 2.05 -6.85
CA VAL A 458 -20.43 1.74 -5.41
C VAL A 458 -20.96 0.34 -5.08
N GLU A 459 -22.10 -0.08 -5.64
CA GLU A 459 -22.76 -1.33 -5.21
C GLU A 459 -22.02 -2.60 -5.65
N ASN A 460 -21.65 -2.66 -6.93
CA ASN A 460 -20.98 -3.80 -7.58
C ASN A 460 -19.59 -4.05 -6.96
N PHE A 461 -18.98 -3.00 -6.41
CA PHE A 461 -17.77 -3.06 -5.59
C PHE A 461 -17.99 -3.83 -4.28
N PHE A 462 -18.93 -3.39 -3.44
CA PHE A 462 -19.17 -3.96 -2.11
C PHE A 462 -19.78 -5.38 -2.12
N SER A 463 -20.35 -5.83 -3.24
CA SER A 463 -20.78 -7.23 -3.41
C SER A 463 -19.58 -8.19 -3.42
N SER A 464 -18.58 -7.92 -4.27
CA SER A 464 -17.41 -8.78 -4.43
C SER A 464 -16.54 -8.84 -3.16
N MET A 465 -16.61 -7.82 -2.30
CA MET A 465 -15.96 -7.76 -0.99
C MET A 465 -16.44 -8.85 -0.02
N ARG A 466 -17.59 -9.47 -0.27
CA ARG A 466 -18.24 -10.42 0.66
C ARG A 466 -17.95 -11.90 0.36
N GLY A 467 -17.28 -12.22 -0.74
CA GLY A 467 -17.04 -13.62 -1.17
C GLY A 467 -15.97 -14.40 -0.38
N GLY A 468 -16.40 -15.26 0.57
CA GLY A 468 -15.56 -16.28 1.22
C GLY A 468 -16.28 -16.98 2.39
N ASN A 469 -15.78 -18.14 2.84
CA ASN A 469 -16.46 -18.98 3.85
C ASN A 469 -16.28 -18.49 5.30
N THR A 470 -16.80 -17.30 5.61
CA THR A 470 -16.97 -16.77 6.97
C THR A 470 -18.37 -16.14 7.11
N ILE A 471 -19.06 -16.39 8.23
CA ILE A 471 -20.46 -15.91 8.46
C ILE A 471 -20.53 -14.37 8.52
N THR A 472 -19.41 -13.72 8.81
CA THR A 472 -19.20 -12.29 8.53
C THR A 472 -17.77 -12.13 8.00
N PRO A 473 -17.55 -11.46 6.86
CA PRO A 473 -16.21 -11.10 6.42
C PRO A 473 -15.52 -10.24 7.49
N THR A 474 -14.30 -10.61 7.86
CA THR A 474 -13.46 -9.75 8.69
C THR A 474 -13.01 -8.50 7.91
N VAL A 475 -12.51 -7.46 8.59
CA VAL A 475 -11.89 -6.32 7.89
C VAL A 475 -10.75 -6.80 6.98
N LEU A 476 -9.98 -7.80 7.42
CA LEU A 476 -8.94 -8.47 6.64
C LEU A 476 -9.48 -9.19 5.39
N ASP A 477 -10.66 -9.78 5.46
CA ASP A 477 -11.35 -10.35 4.28
C ASP A 477 -11.73 -9.25 3.28
N PHE A 478 -12.31 -8.14 3.75
CA PHE A 478 -12.63 -6.97 2.92
C PHE A 478 -11.36 -6.46 2.22
N CYS A 479 -10.30 -6.15 2.97
CA CYS A 479 -9.04 -5.63 2.42
C CYS A 479 -8.39 -6.57 1.39
N ARG A 480 -8.46 -7.89 1.58
CA ARG A 480 -7.92 -8.88 0.62
C ARG A 480 -8.73 -8.99 -0.66
N ARG A 481 -10.00 -8.58 -0.66
CA ARG A 481 -10.90 -8.68 -1.82
C ARG A 481 -10.93 -7.36 -2.61
N PHE A 482 -10.77 -6.22 -1.95
CA PHE A 482 -10.78 -4.85 -2.50
C PHE A 482 -10.09 -4.70 -3.88
N PRO A 483 -8.85 -5.20 -4.12
CA PRO A 483 -8.20 -5.03 -5.42
C PRO A 483 -8.90 -5.78 -6.55
N ARG A 484 -9.35 -7.02 -6.28
CA ARG A 484 -10.10 -7.85 -7.23
C ARG A 484 -11.49 -7.28 -7.51
N CYS A 485 -12.14 -6.72 -6.49
CA CYS A 485 -13.43 -6.04 -6.61
C CYS A 485 -13.32 -4.83 -7.55
N THR A 486 -12.26 -4.02 -7.38
CA THR A 486 -11.97 -2.87 -8.26
C THR A 486 -11.73 -3.32 -9.71
N LYS A 487 -10.94 -4.39 -9.92
CA LYS A 487 -10.57 -4.87 -11.26
C LYS A 487 -11.74 -5.50 -12.03
N GLU A 488 -12.67 -6.19 -11.36
CA GLU A 488 -13.89 -6.73 -12.01
C GLU A 488 -15.02 -5.69 -12.16
N LEU A 489 -15.04 -4.66 -11.31
CA LEU A 489 -15.91 -3.49 -11.48
C LEU A 489 -15.56 -2.76 -12.78
N LEU A 490 -14.29 -2.37 -12.97
CA LEU A 490 -13.83 -1.61 -14.13
C LEU A 490 -14.13 -2.30 -15.48
N LYS A 491 -14.04 -3.65 -15.54
CA LYS A 491 -14.41 -4.44 -16.73
C LYS A 491 -15.90 -4.42 -17.08
N ARG A 492 -16.79 -4.18 -16.11
CA ARG A 492 -18.24 -4.08 -16.31
C ARG A 492 -18.70 -2.65 -16.62
N VAL A 493 -17.86 -1.68 -16.26
CA VAL A 493 -18.11 -0.24 -16.42
C VAL A 493 -17.41 0.32 -17.69
N THR A 494 -16.87 -0.55 -18.54
CA THR A 494 -16.28 -0.22 -19.85
C THR A 494 -16.60 -1.31 -20.88
N LYS A 495 -16.50 -1.00 -22.18
CA LYS A 495 -16.87 -1.90 -23.28
C LYS A 495 -15.60 -2.56 -23.85
N ASN A 496 -15.40 -3.86 -23.61
CA ASN A 496 -14.35 -4.69 -24.23
C ASN A 496 -14.73 -6.19 -24.20
N PRO A 497 -14.11 -7.09 -25.00
CA PRO A 497 -14.90 -8.12 -25.69
C PRO A 497 -15.14 -9.47 -24.97
N PHE A 498 -14.69 -9.68 -23.73
CA PHE A 498 -14.62 -11.02 -23.12
C PHE A 498 -15.18 -11.08 -21.67
N ASN A 499 -15.86 -12.18 -21.32
CA ASN A 499 -16.56 -12.38 -20.04
C ASN A 499 -16.34 -13.80 -19.45
N TYR A 500 -16.45 -13.95 -18.11
CA TYR A 500 -16.23 -15.21 -17.39
C TYR A 500 -17.41 -15.61 -16.46
N PHE A 501 -17.58 -16.93 -16.23
CA PHE A 501 -18.63 -17.53 -15.37
C PHE A 501 -18.05 -18.59 -14.40
N THR A 502 -18.79 -18.93 -13.33
CA THR A 502 -18.45 -20.04 -12.40
C THR A 502 -19.69 -20.91 -12.04
N ASN A 503 -19.46 -22.01 -11.30
CA ASN A 503 -20.30 -23.23 -11.30
C ASN A 503 -21.76 -23.07 -10.77
N PRO A 504 -22.80 -23.53 -11.51
CA PRO A 504 -24.21 -23.37 -11.11
C PRO A 504 -24.69 -24.14 -9.87
N LYS A 505 -23.96 -25.15 -9.37
CA LYS A 505 -24.48 -26.08 -8.32
C LYS A 505 -24.08 -25.75 -6.88
N ALA A 506 -23.36 -24.65 -6.64
CA ALA A 506 -22.85 -24.28 -5.31
C ALA A 506 -22.94 -22.79 -4.96
N SER A 507 -23.59 -21.96 -5.78
CA SER A 507 -23.78 -20.54 -5.47
C SER A 507 -24.96 -20.33 -4.51
N TYR A 508 -24.71 -19.67 -3.38
CA TYR A 508 -25.76 -19.10 -2.52
C TYR A 508 -26.28 -17.76 -3.06
N TYR A 509 -25.66 -17.18 -4.09
CA TYR A 509 -26.12 -15.98 -4.78
C TYR A 509 -26.82 -16.36 -6.09
N VAL A 510 -28.04 -15.86 -6.28
CA VAL A 510 -28.71 -15.86 -7.59
C VAL A 510 -28.00 -14.83 -8.48
N GLN A 511 -27.67 -15.18 -9.72
CA GLN A 511 -27.12 -14.22 -10.68
C GLN A 511 -28.19 -13.18 -11.10
N PRO A 512 -27.91 -11.87 -10.99
CA PRO A 512 -28.82 -10.83 -11.49
C PRO A 512 -28.70 -10.61 -13.02
N SER A 513 -29.86 -10.39 -13.67
CA SER A 513 -30.09 -9.95 -15.06
C SER A 513 -31.52 -9.33 -15.18
N MET A 514 -31.80 -8.16 -15.82
CA MET A 514 -33.10 -7.41 -15.72
C MET A 514 -33.51 -6.64 -17.02
N LYS A 515 -34.80 -6.27 -17.32
CA LYS A 515 -35.18 -5.35 -18.50
C LYS A 515 -35.06 -3.88 -18.15
N ASP A 516 -34.10 -3.73 -17.30
CA ASP A 516 -33.78 -2.61 -16.48
C ASP A 516 -32.22 -2.71 -16.34
N VAL A 517 -31.57 -3.81 -16.88
CA VAL A 517 -30.13 -4.21 -17.06
C VAL A 517 -29.79 -5.21 -18.28
N LEU A 518 -30.02 -4.89 -19.59
CA LEU A 518 -29.15 -4.81 -20.86
C LEU A 518 -29.41 -3.64 -22.06
N ILE A 519 -29.09 -2.26 -22.29
CA ILE A 519 -28.30 -0.87 -21.91
C ILE A 519 -26.73 -0.45 -21.34
N GLN A 520 -25.36 -0.84 -21.36
CA GLN A 520 -24.29 -2.01 -21.39
C GLN A 520 -23.21 -1.81 -20.34
N PHE A 521 -22.33 -0.83 -20.42
CA PHE A 521 -22.27 0.52 -21.00
C PHE A 521 -23.24 1.15 -22.03
N SER A 522 -23.41 0.66 -23.26
CA SER A 522 -24.56 0.95 -24.16
C SER A 522 -25.79 -0.04 -24.18
N GLU A 523 -25.68 -1.40 -23.99
CA GLU A 523 -26.65 -2.52 -23.56
C GLU A 523 -26.67 -3.28 -22.03
N LEU A 524 -27.06 -3.00 -20.66
CA LEU A 524 -28.11 -2.38 -19.57
C LEU A 524 -29.77 -2.07 -19.45
N ALA A 525 -30.83 -2.43 -20.28
CA ALA A 525 -32.19 -3.13 -20.15
C ALA A 525 -32.62 -4.13 -21.36
N LYS A 526 -32.56 -5.49 -21.56
CA LYS A 526 -32.54 -6.88 -20.91
C LYS A 526 -31.92 -7.96 -21.84
N LEU A 527 -31.55 -9.16 -21.33
CA LEU A 527 -31.73 -10.45 -22.06
C LEU A 527 -32.67 -11.48 -21.36
N PRO A 528 -33.67 -12.07 -22.05
CA PRO A 528 -34.62 -13.05 -21.49
C PRO A 528 -34.19 -14.52 -21.68
N LYS A 529 -34.87 -15.47 -21.01
CA LYS A 529 -34.62 -16.93 -21.14
C LYS A 529 -35.64 -17.60 -22.07
N PRO A 530 -35.22 -18.40 -23.07
CA PRO A 530 -36.15 -19.16 -23.90
C PRO A 530 -36.87 -20.27 -23.11
N SER A 531 -38.03 -20.67 -23.60
CA SER A 531 -38.97 -21.54 -22.91
C SER A 531 -38.50 -22.99 -22.75
N LYS A 532 -38.89 -23.62 -21.63
CA LYS A 532 -38.77 -25.07 -21.41
C LYS A 532 -39.76 -25.88 -22.25
N GLY A 533 -39.57 -25.88 -23.56
CA GLY A 533 -39.78 -27.14 -24.28
C GLY A 533 -38.84 -28.17 -23.66
N SER A 534 -39.31 -29.41 -23.43
CA SER A 534 -38.37 -30.48 -23.13
C SER A 534 -37.54 -30.68 -24.38
N LEU A 535 -36.28 -30.22 -24.35
CA LEU A 535 -35.33 -30.42 -25.44
C LEU A 535 -35.40 -31.88 -25.89
N ALA A 536 -35.60 -32.11 -27.19
CA ALA A 536 -35.77 -33.45 -27.72
C ALA A 536 -34.52 -34.29 -27.39
N PRO A 537 -34.62 -35.62 -27.21
CA PRO A 537 -33.47 -36.43 -26.82
C PRO A 537 -32.21 -36.25 -27.69
N LYS A 538 -32.35 -35.88 -28.97
CA LYS A 538 -31.25 -35.41 -29.83
C LYS A 538 -30.51 -34.19 -29.24
N GLN A 539 -31.21 -33.08 -29.01
CA GLN A 539 -30.67 -31.83 -28.47
C GLN A 539 -30.00 -32.02 -27.09
N ILE A 540 -30.54 -32.92 -26.26
CA ILE A 540 -29.92 -33.30 -24.97
C ILE A 540 -28.63 -34.12 -25.16
N THR A 541 -28.54 -34.90 -26.24
CA THR A 541 -27.36 -35.72 -26.56
C THR A 541 -26.22 -34.86 -27.09
N GLU A 542 -26.49 -33.93 -28.01
CA GLU A 542 -25.50 -32.96 -28.52
C GLU A 542 -24.90 -32.12 -27.38
N LEU A 543 -25.74 -31.59 -26.48
CA LEU A 543 -25.29 -30.86 -25.28
C LEU A 543 -24.40 -31.70 -24.35
N ARG A 544 -24.60 -33.01 -24.27
CA ARG A 544 -23.75 -33.91 -23.47
C ARG A 544 -22.42 -34.21 -24.15
N GLN A 545 -22.42 -34.33 -25.46
CA GLN A 545 -21.25 -34.59 -26.29
C GLN A 545 -20.31 -33.36 -26.28
N TRP A 546 -20.86 -32.16 -26.44
CA TRP A 546 -20.15 -30.89 -26.26
C TRP A 546 -19.55 -30.74 -24.86
N ALA A 547 -20.27 -31.14 -23.82
CA ALA A 547 -19.81 -31.09 -22.42
C ALA A 547 -18.83 -32.22 -22.02
N SER A 548 -18.57 -33.21 -22.87
CA SER A 548 -17.46 -34.16 -22.69
C SER A 548 -16.17 -33.73 -23.38
N ILE A 549 -16.28 -32.98 -24.48
CA ILE A 549 -15.12 -32.47 -25.24
C ILE A 549 -14.44 -31.32 -24.49
N ASN A 550 -15.22 -30.44 -23.86
CA ASN A 550 -14.73 -29.18 -23.27
C ASN A 550 -14.50 -29.22 -21.74
N GLY A 551 -14.33 -30.42 -21.16
CA GLY A 551 -13.86 -30.62 -19.78
C GLY A 551 -14.94 -30.75 -18.68
N LYS A 552 -14.61 -31.51 -17.62
CA LYS A 552 -15.44 -31.74 -16.42
C LYS A 552 -14.63 -31.68 -15.12
N SER A 553 -15.22 -31.06 -14.10
CA SER A 553 -14.55 -30.70 -12.83
C SER A 553 -14.96 -31.58 -11.64
N PHE A 554 -13.98 -32.22 -10.99
CA PHE A 554 -14.12 -32.98 -9.74
C PHE A 554 -14.52 -32.14 -8.50
N ARG A 555 -14.72 -32.81 -7.34
CA ARG A 555 -15.14 -32.23 -6.05
C ARG A 555 -14.02 -32.19 -4.98
N GLN A 556 -14.06 -31.17 -4.12
CA GLN A 556 -13.16 -30.97 -2.96
C GLN A 556 -13.78 -31.49 -1.64
N ASN A 557 -12.94 -31.82 -0.64
CA ASN A 557 -13.36 -32.31 0.69
C ASN A 557 -13.65 -31.18 1.70
N THR A 558 -14.48 -31.45 2.72
CA THR A 558 -14.99 -30.43 3.67
C THR A 558 -14.47 -30.57 5.11
N THR A 559 -14.58 -29.46 5.85
CA THR A 559 -14.12 -29.25 7.24
C THR A 559 -14.91 -30.03 8.31
N ARG A 560 -14.68 -31.35 8.38
CA ARG A 560 -15.01 -32.17 9.58
C ARG A 560 -13.81 -32.91 10.19
N ASN A 561 -12.59 -32.69 9.68
CA ASN A 561 -11.37 -33.34 10.16
C ASN A 561 -10.58 -32.52 11.20
N PHE A 562 -11.10 -31.38 11.68
CA PHE A 562 -10.44 -30.52 12.65
C PHE A 562 -11.36 -30.14 13.81
N SER A 563 -11.19 -30.83 14.92
CA SER A 563 -11.61 -30.48 16.29
C SER A 563 -10.33 -30.26 17.12
N THR A 564 -10.27 -29.48 18.21
CA THR A 564 -11.32 -28.83 19.02
C THR A 564 -10.71 -27.64 19.78
N LYS A 565 -11.55 -26.79 20.40
CA LYS A 565 -11.25 -25.50 21.06
C LYS A 565 -11.12 -24.29 20.11
N ASP A 566 -11.36 -23.12 20.71
CA ASP A 566 -11.20 -21.75 20.21
C ASP A 566 -12.02 -21.31 18.98
N LYS A 567 -13.32 -21.03 19.21
CA LYS A 567 -14.06 -19.86 18.69
C LYS A 567 -15.52 -19.80 19.20
N PRO A 568 -15.92 -18.81 20.02
CA PRO A 568 -17.33 -18.57 20.36
C PRO A 568 -18.03 -17.77 19.24
N GLY A 569 -19.30 -18.09 18.93
CA GLY A 569 -20.07 -17.41 17.86
C GLY A 569 -21.34 -18.13 17.39
N THR A 570 -22.37 -18.18 18.24
CA THR A 570 -23.78 -18.54 17.95
C THR A 570 -24.44 -17.51 17.01
N LEU A 571 -25.41 -17.78 16.12
CA LEU A 571 -25.95 -18.97 15.43
C LEU A 571 -26.67 -18.46 14.13
N PRO A 572 -26.95 -19.28 13.08
CA PRO A 572 -27.55 -18.81 11.82
C PRO A 572 -29.05 -18.46 11.84
N LEU A 573 -29.50 -17.88 10.72
CA LEU A 573 -30.90 -17.57 10.39
C LEU A 573 -31.82 -18.80 10.46
N ASN A 574 -33.08 -18.54 10.86
CA ASN A 574 -34.36 -19.27 10.65
C ASN A 574 -35.33 -19.05 11.83
N VAL A 575 -34.84 -18.56 12.98
CA VAL A 575 -35.61 -18.48 14.25
C VAL A 575 -36.63 -17.32 14.29
N TYR A 576 -36.66 -16.45 13.28
CA TYR A 576 -37.63 -15.35 13.12
C TYR A 576 -38.24 -15.28 11.71
N GLU A 577 -38.63 -16.44 11.16
CA GLU A 577 -39.57 -16.55 10.03
C GLU A 577 -40.96 -15.93 10.41
N ALA A 578 -41.92 -15.65 9.52
CA ALA A 578 -42.24 -16.35 8.28
C ALA A 578 -42.99 -15.50 7.23
N SER A 579 -42.29 -15.01 6.21
CA SER A 579 -42.90 -14.55 4.94
C SER A 579 -41.86 -14.59 3.81
N PRO A 580 -42.09 -15.33 2.71
CA PRO A 580 -41.12 -15.52 1.64
C PRO A 580 -41.07 -14.34 0.63
N PRO A 581 -39.95 -14.15 -0.09
CA PRO A 581 -39.79 -13.02 -1.00
C PRO A 581 -40.38 -13.26 -2.41
N LYS A 582 -41.49 -12.56 -2.68
CA LYS A 582 -41.93 -12.04 -4.00
C LYS A 582 -42.28 -13.07 -5.10
N GLU A 583 -43.03 -12.60 -6.09
CA GLU A 583 -43.56 -13.41 -7.19
C GLU A 583 -43.55 -12.63 -8.52
N ASN A 584 -43.74 -13.36 -9.63
CA ASN A 584 -44.14 -12.88 -10.97
C ASN A 584 -43.10 -12.20 -11.88
N THR A 585 -43.00 -12.52 -13.18
CA THR A 585 -43.24 -13.81 -13.89
C THR A 585 -42.41 -13.79 -15.20
N VAL A 586 -42.47 -14.86 -16.01
CA VAL A 586 -41.91 -14.88 -17.38
C VAL A 586 -43.06 -14.65 -18.37
N ASP A 587 -42.85 -13.82 -19.40
CA ASP A 587 -43.80 -13.62 -20.49
C ASP A 587 -43.67 -14.73 -21.55
N PHE A 588 -44.80 -15.26 -22.00
CA PHE A 588 -44.92 -16.36 -22.97
C PHE A 588 -45.55 -15.91 -24.31
N THR A 589 -45.86 -14.62 -24.51
CA THR A 589 -46.56 -14.13 -25.72
C THR A 589 -45.80 -14.38 -27.02
N ALA A 590 -44.46 -14.44 -26.98
CA ALA A 590 -43.62 -14.81 -28.12
C ALA A 590 -43.74 -16.30 -28.56
N LEU A 591 -44.45 -17.15 -27.82
CA LEU A 591 -44.79 -18.53 -28.22
C LEU A 591 -46.16 -18.66 -28.91
N LEU A 592 -46.93 -17.58 -29.02
CA LEU A 592 -48.36 -17.63 -29.39
C LEU A 592 -48.68 -17.04 -30.77
N ARG A 593 -47.71 -16.96 -31.67
CA ARG A 593 -47.95 -16.74 -33.11
C ARG A 593 -47.15 -17.71 -33.95
N GLU A 594 -47.90 -18.60 -34.61
CA GLU A 594 -47.65 -19.27 -35.90
C GLU A 594 -46.19 -19.69 -36.18
N SER A 595 -45.76 -20.94 -35.93
CA SER A 595 -46.17 -22.22 -36.54
C SER A 595 -45.66 -22.45 -37.99
N SER A 596 -45.07 -23.65 -38.18
CA SER A 596 -44.80 -24.38 -39.44
C SER A 596 -43.46 -24.20 -40.21
N THR A 597 -43.00 -25.36 -40.72
CA THR A 597 -42.02 -25.66 -41.81
C THR A 597 -40.55 -25.22 -41.72
N ASP A 598 -39.68 -26.21 -41.45
CA ASP A 598 -38.54 -26.70 -42.26
C ASP A 598 -37.55 -25.74 -42.97
N GLY A 599 -36.23 -25.99 -42.85
CA GLY A 599 -35.17 -25.23 -43.53
C GLY A 599 -33.74 -25.76 -43.37
N ASN A 600 -33.42 -26.86 -44.05
CA ASN A 600 -32.14 -27.60 -44.09
C ASN A 600 -30.81 -26.80 -44.35
N LYS A 601 -29.70 -27.36 -43.82
CA LYS A 601 -28.35 -27.56 -44.43
C LYS A 601 -27.21 -26.51 -44.43
N GLU A 602 -26.13 -26.87 -43.70
CA GLU A 602 -24.80 -27.36 -44.19
C GLU A 602 -23.91 -26.56 -45.19
N ARG A 603 -22.65 -26.31 -44.73
CA ARG A 603 -21.33 -26.66 -45.31
C ARG A 603 -20.53 -25.76 -46.30
N GLU A 604 -19.22 -25.68 -46.00
CA GLU A 604 -18.01 -25.82 -46.88
C GLU A 604 -17.70 -24.74 -47.97
N ASP A 605 -16.46 -24.44 -48.38
CA ASP A 605 -15.07 -24.72 -47.90
C ASP A 605 -14.02 -23.96 -48.80
N SER A 606 -12.72 -24.00 -48.44
CA SER A 606 -11.52 -23.94 -49.31
C SER A 606 -10.94 -22.61 -49.84
N GLY A 607 -9.60 -22.57 -49.99
CA GLY A 607 -8.84 -21.56 -50.77
C GLY A 607 -7.49 -21.11 -50.14
N GLN A 608 -6.37 -21.25 -50.85
CA GLN A 608 -5.02 -20.76 -50.47
C GLN A 608 -4.24 -20.28 -51.71
N ASP A 609 -3.33 -19.31 -51.55
CA ASP A 609 -2.07 -19.23 -52.32
C ASP A 609 -1.06 -18.22 -51.70
N ARG A 610 0.18 -18.14 -52.23
CA ARG A 610 1.32 -17.34 -51.69
C ARG A 610 1.66 -16.08 -52.50
N ALA A 611 2.26 -15.07 -51.85
CA ALA A 611 2.89 -13.90 -52.49
C ALA A 611 4.11 -13.38 -51.68
N ASP A 612 4.75 -12.33 -52.22
CA ASP A 612 6.06 -11.72 -51.92
C ASP A 612 6.42 -11.43 -50.44
N ILE A 613 7.74 -11.36 -50.14
CA ILE A 613 8.28 -10.93 -48.83
C ILE A 613 8.29 -9.39 -48.77
N GLU A 614 7.52 -8.83 -47.86
CA GLU A 614 7.40 -7.38 -47.64
C GLU A 614 8.58 -6.84 -46.79
N ILE A 615 8.97 -5.57 -46.96
CA ILE A 615 9.98 -4.94 -46.09
C ILE A 615 9.28 -4.24 -44.95
N LEU A 616 9.48 -4.77 -43.73
CA LEU A 616 8.77 -4.34 -42.52
C LEU A 616 9.22 -2.94 -42.10
N HIS A 617 10.52 -2.71 -41.97
CA HIS A 617 11.12 -1.40 -41.62
C HIS A 617 12.39 -1.13 -42.45
N PRO A 618 12.51 0.03 -43.14
CA PRO A 618 13.69 0.35 -43.94
C PRO A 618 14.87 0.86 -43.08
N ASN A 619 16.06 0.81 -43.66
CA ASN A 619 17.31 1.34 -43.10
C ASN A 619 17.17 2.82 -42.66
N GLY A 620 17.74 3.17 -41.51
CA GLY A 620 17.65 4.50 -40.91
C GLY A 620 16.39 4.75 -40.08
N THR A 621 15.41 3.82 -40.06
CA THR A 621 14.24 3.91 -39.20
C THR A 621 14.63 3.79 -37.72
N PHE A 622 14.05 4.63 -36.87
CA PHE A 622 14.18 4.54 -35.42
C PHE A 622 13.06 3.66 -34.84
N VAL A 623 13.43 2.73 -33.97
CA VAL A 623 12.57 1.69 -33.40
C VAL A 623 12.76 1.57 -31.89
N LEU A 624 11.71 1.08 -31.22
CA LEU A 624 11.61 0.99 -29.77
C LEU A 624 12.11 -0.37 -29.25
N PHE A 625 13.06 -0.37 -28.31
CA PHE A 625 13.54 -1.58 -27.63
C PHE A 625 13.29 -1.52 -26.10
N PRO A 626 12.74 -2.59 -25.49
CA PRO A 626 12.57 -2.72 -24.04
C PRO A 626 13.90 -2.65 -23.29
N HIS A 627 13.90 -2.11 -22.07
CA HIS A 627 15.13 -2.02 -21.28
C HIS A 627 15.77 -3.38 -20.95
N ILE A 628 14.97 -4.45 -20.98
CA ILE A 628 15.36 -5.83 -20.72
C ILE A 628 16.25 -6.38 -21.85
N CYS A 629 16.07 -5.88 -23.08
CA CYS A 629 16.73 -6.37 -24.30
C CYS A 629 18.08 -5.69 -24.60
N ARG A 630 18.61 -4.89 -23.66
CA ARG A 630 19.76 -4.01 -23.91
C ARG A 630 21.10 -4.77 -24.04
N PRO A 631 21.99 -4.34 -24.95
CA PRO A 631 23.42 -4.58 -24.82
C PRO A 631 23.96 -4.20 -23.43
N GLY A 632 24.74 -5.10 -22.82
CA GLY A 632 25.19 -4.96 -21.43
C GLY A 632 26.04 -3.72 -21.13
N SER A 633 26.69 -3.16 -22.16
CA SER A 633 27.57 -1.99 -22.09
C SER A 633 26.86 -0.63 -22.08
N LEU A 634 25.55 -0.58 -22.33
CA LEU A 634 24.78 0.69 -22.32
C LEU A 634 24.36 1.08 -20.89
N PRO A 635 24.23 2.39 -20.57
CA PRO A 635 23.69 2.85 -19.28
C PRO A 635 22.21 2.48 -19.15
N THR A 636 21.74 2.21 -17.93
CA THR A 636 20.35 1.77 -17.69
C THR A 636 19.33 2.90 -17.85
N SER A 637 18.62 2.88 -18.97
CA SER A 637 17.44 3.70 -19.26
C SER A 637 16.12 2.90 -19.17
N THR A 638 14.99 3.61 -19.08
CA THR A 638 13.61 3.09 -19.04
C THR A 638 13.25 2.26 -20.29
N PHE A 639 13.76 2.68 -21.44
CA PHE A 639 13.76 1.98 -22.73
C PHE A 639 14.81 2.62 -23.65
N TYR A 640 15.09 2.00 -24.79
CA TYR A 640 16.04 2.53 -25.76
C TYR A 640 15.36 2.83 -27.08
N ILE A 641 15.83 3.89 -27.72
CA ILE A 641 15.49 4.19 -29.11
C ILE A 641 16.69 3.78 -29.95
N VAL A 642 16.42 3.03 -31.00
CA VAL A 642 17.44 2.26 -31.71
C VAL A 642 17.26 2.49 -33.20
N LYS A 643 18.33 2.88 -33.89
CA LYS A 643 18.33 3.16 -35.32
C LYS A 643 18.74 1.90 -36.08
N LEU A 644 17.92 1.46 -37.04
CA LEU A 644 18.28 0.36 -37.93
C LEU A 644 19.38 0.81 -38.91
N LEU A 645 20.40 -0.02 -39.14
CA LEU A 645 21.53 0.26 -40.04
C LEU A 645 21.48 -0.57 -41.34
N GLU A 646 20.43 -1.37 -41.50
CA GLU A 646 20.09 -2.19 -42.66
C GLU A 646 18.56 -2.40 -42.70
N ASP A 647 18.02 -2.79 -43.86
CA ASP A 647 16.57 -3.01 -44.03
C ASP A 647 16.13 -4.30 -43.32
N LEU A 648 14.97 -4.26 -42.66
CA LEU A 648 14.37 -5.40 -41.97
C LEU A 648 13.23 -6.01 -42.82
N PRO A 649 13.42 -7.18 -43.46
CA PRO A 649 12.36 -7.89 -44.16
C PRO A 649 11.39 -8.58 -43.19
N ASP A 650 10.13 -8.75 -43.62
CA ASP A 650 9.14 -9.58 -42.94
C ASP A 650 9.33 -11.07 -43.30
N ASP A 651 10.52 -11.59 -42.93
CA ASP A 651 10.91 -12.99 -43.09
C ASP A 651 11.28 -13.58 -41.72
N ASP A 652 10.71 -14.74 -41.39
CA ASP A 652 11.01 -15.48 -40.16
C ASP A 652 12.38 -16.16 -40.16
N HIS A 653 13.07 -16.19 -41.29
CA HIS A 653 14.48 -16.58 -41.37
C HIS A 653 15.45 -15.45 -41.03
N PHE A 654 14.99 -14.18 -40.93
CA PHE A 654 15.85 -13.02 -40.65
C PHE A 654 15.86 -12.66 -39.15
N ALA A 655 16.56 -13.45 -38.34
CA ALA A 655 16.47 -13.36 -36.88
C ALA A 655 17.10 -12.09 -36.25
N HIS A 656 18.18 -11.53 -36.81
CA HIS A 656 18.99 -10.50 -36.15
C HIS A 656 19.38 -9.35 -37.09
N VAL A 657 19.53 -8.13 -36.54
CA VAL A 657 19.72 -6.87 -37.28
C VAL A 657 20.81 -6.02 -36.63
N ARG A 658 21.63 -5.32 -37.42
CA ARG A 658 22.61 -4.33 -36.95
C ARG A 658 21.97 -2.97 -36.70
N THR A 659 22.35 -2.36 -35.58
CA THR A 659 21.65 -1.21 -35.00
C THR A 659 22.56 -0.26 -34.24
N GLU A 660 22.20 1.02 -34.17
CA GLU A 660 22.82 2.03 -33.29
C GLU A 660 21.87 2.38 -32.12
N TRP A 661 22.38 2.50 -30.90
CA TRP A 661 21.56 2.61 -29.68
C TRP A 661 21.68 3.97 -28.99
N TYR A 662 20.53 4.61 -28.76
CA TYR A 662 20.38 5.88 -28.06
C TYR A 662 19.71 5.66 -26.70
N ALA A 663 20.30 6.21 -25.63
CA ALA A 663 19.84 6.07 -24.26
C ALA A 663 19.31 7.41 -23.71
N GLN A 664 18.20 7.35 -22.97
CA GLN A 664 17.53 8.51 -22.37
C GLN A 664 18.46 9.29 -21.43
N ASP A 665 18.34 10.62 -21.43
CA ASP A 665 19.01 11.47 -20.44
C ASP A 665 18.45 11.27 -19.02
N LEU A 666 19.23 11.65 -18.01
CA LEU A 666 18.90 11.47 -16.59
C LEU A 666 18.07 12.61 -16.00
N VAL A 667 17.97 13.76 -16.68
CA VAL A 667 17.27 14.96 -16.23
C VAL A 667 16.07 15.26 -17.12
N ASP A 668 16.22 15.16 -18.44
CA ASP A 668 15.12 15.32 -19.40
C ASP A 668 14.70 13.95 -19.99
N PRO A 669 13.47 13.45 -19.70
CA PRO A 669 13.04 12.15 -20.17
C PRO A 669 12.74 12.10 -21.68
N LEU A 670 12.74 13.23 -22.40
CA LEU A 670 12.44 13.31 -23.83
C LEU A 670 13.70 13.27 -24.71
N LEU A 671 14.88 13.53 -24.13
CA LEU A 671 16.17 13.54 -24.81
C LEU A 671 16.86 12.17 -24.74
N PHE A 672 17.52 11.75 -25.83
CA PHE A 672 18.27 10.50 -25.93
C PHE A 672 19.62 10.70 -26.65
N THR A 673 20.70 10.11 -26.14
CA THR A 673 22.07 10.26 -26.66
C THR A 673 22.65 8.91 -27.14
N THR A 674 23.36 8.91 -28.27
CA THR A 674 24.07 7.71 -28.76
C THR A 674 25.31 7.40 -27.91
N THR A 675 25.83 6.18 -28.04
CA THR A 675 27.18 5.82 -27.57
C THR A 675 28.19 5.63 -28.72
N GLY A 676 27.79 5.94 -29.97
CA GLY A 676 28.64 5.87 -31.16
C GLY A 676 29.10 4.45 -31.49
N LYS A 677 28.26 3.44 -31.20
CA LYS A 677 28.60 2.01 -31.31
C LYS A 677 27.46 1.21 -31.91
N GLU A 678 27.79 0.40 -32.91
CA GLU A 678 26.88 -0.58 -33.51
C GLU A 678 26.75 -1.84 -32.64
N TYR A 679 25.54 -2.39 -32.60
CA TYR A 679 25.21 -3.66 -31.94
C TYR A 679 24.29 -4.49 -32.84
N THR A 680 24.49 -5.82 -32.87
CA THR A 680 23.59 -6.76 -33.55
C THR A 680 22.62 -7.36 -32.54
N VAL A 681 21.31 -7.30 -32.82
CA VAL A 681 20.22 -7.65 -31.87
C VAL A 681 19.05 -8.35 -32.56
N SER A 682 18.21 -9.10 -31.83
CA SER A 682 17.09 -9.86 -32.42
C SER A 682 15.93 -8.98 -32.88
N LYS A 683 15.29 -9.33 -34.01
CA LYS A 683 14.12 -8.60 -34.55
C LYS A 683 12.97 -8.53 -33.55
N ASP A 684 12.78 -9.58 -32.75
CA ASP A 684 11.69 -9.73 -31.78
C ASP A 684 11.76 -8.73 -30.61
N GLY A 685 12.91 -8.09 -30.42
CA GLY A 685 13.10 -7.00 -29.47
C GLY A 685 12.42 -5.69 -29.88
N ILE A 686 12.13 -5.50 -31.18
CA ILE A 686 11.47 -4.31 -31.71
C ILE A 686 9.99 -4.31 -31.28
N LYS A 687 9.55 -3.23 -30.63
CA LYS A 687 8.14 -3.04 -30.18
C LYS A 687 7.40 -1.93 -30.91
N GLY A 688 7.97 -1.40 -31.99
CA GLY A 688 7.35 -0.41 -32.89
C GLY A 688 8.36 0.59 -33.42
N THR A 689 7.96 1.39 -34.40
CA THR A 689 8.71 2.56 -34.88
C THR A 689 8.48 3.76 -33.96
N VAL A 690 9.49 4.60 -33.80
CA VAL A 690 9.43 5.83 -33.00
C VAL A 690 9.72 7.01 -33.91
N HIS A 691 8.86 8.04 -33.90
CA HIS A 691 9.22 9.30 -34.55
C HIS A 691 10.18 10.06 -33.65
N VAL A 692 11.35 10.42 -34.19
CA VAL A 692 12.37 11.19 -33.49
C VAL A 692 12.65 12.49 -34.24
N THR A 693 13.15 13.49 -33.53
CA THR A 693 13.72 14.71 -34.08
C THR A 693 15.22 14.70 -33.78
N LEU A 694 16.07 14.81 -34.80
CA LEU A 694 17.51 14.91 -34.62
C LEU A 694 17.85 16.35 -34.19
N ILE A 695 18.41 16.51 -32.98
CA ILE A 695 18.89 17.82 -32.49
C ILE A 695 20.36 18.04 -32.91
N ALA A 696 21.16 16.98 -32.81
CA ALA A 696 22.56 16.93 -33.24
C ALA A 696 22.90 15.49 -33.65
N ASP A 697 24.03 15.28 -34.34
CA ASP A 697 24.42 13.95 -34.87
C ASP A 697 24.38 12.84 -33.81
N ASP A 698 24.78 13.16 -32.57
CA ASP A 698 24.81 12.24 -31.43
C ASP A 698 23.55 12.28 -30.53
N THR A 699 22.53 13.12 -30.82
CA THR A 699 21.41 13.40 -29.90
C THR A 699 20.07 13.58 -30.60
N ILE A 700 19.08 12.78 -30.17
CA ILE A 700 17.71 12.80 -30.64
C ILE A 700 16.73 13.16 -29.51
N GLU A 701 15.60 13.75 -29.88
CA GLU A 701 14.49 14.07 -28.98
C GLU A 701 13.20 13.45 -29.54
N ILE A 702 12.26 13.09 -28.66
CA ILE A 702 10.90 12.68 -29.03
C ILE A 702 9.87 13.58 -28.35
N THR A 703 8.66 13.69 -28.89
CA THR A 703 7.63 14.48 -28.21
C THR A 703 7.17 13.80 -26.91
N GLU A 704 6.65 14.58 -25.96
CA GLU A 704 6.07 14.04 -24.72
C GLU A 704 4.96 13.01 -25.00
N ASN A 705 4.21 13.20 -26.09
CA ASN A 705 3.18 12.26 -26.53
C ASN A 705 3.80 10.94 -27.05
N ASP A 706 4.86 11.01 -27.87
CA ASP A 706 5.55 9.82 -28.37
C ASP A 706 6.25 9.05 -27.23
N TYR A 707 6.78 9.76 -26.23
CA TYR A 707 7.33 9.15 -25.01
C TYR A 707 6.29 8.32 -24.26
N TYR A 708 5.08 8.87 -24.05
CA TYR A 708 4.00 8.12 -23.40
C TYR A 708 3.45 6.98 -24.27
N ILE A 709 3.45 7.11 -25.61
CA ILE A 709 3.12 6.01 -26.54
C ILE A 709 4.16 4.89 -26.43
N CYS A 710 5.46 5.21 -26.35
CA CYS A 710 6.52 4.22 -26.16
C CYS A 710 6.35 3.45 -24.86
N LEU A 711 6.13 4.14 -23.73
CA LEU A 711 5.86 3.49 -22.43
C LEU A 711 4.61 2.58 -22.49
N ALA A 712 3.52 3.04 -23.10
CA ALA A 712 2.30 2.25 -23.25
C ALA A 712 2.52 0.99 -24.11
N SER A 713 3.27 1.12 -25.20
CA SER A 713 3.56 0.02 -26.13
C SER A 713 4.41 -1.08 -25.50
N LEU A 714 5.38 -0.68 -24.66
CA LEU A 714 6.20 -1.62 -23.88
C LEU A 714 5.37 -2.39 -22.87
N HIS A 715 4.56 -1.70 -22.05
CA HIS A 715 3.70 -2.35 -21.05
C HIS A 715 2.57 -3.18 -21.66
N ALA A 716 2.16 -2.91 -22.91
CA ALA A 716 1.24 -3.79 -23.64
C ALA A 716 1.89 -5.10 -24.12
N SER A 717 3.22 -5.16 -24.21
CA SER A 717 3.97 -6.32 -24.73
C SER A 717 4.44 -7.33 -23.67
N GLU A 718 4.35 -6.99 -22.38
CA GLU A 718 4.85 -7.85 -21.28
C GLU A 718 4.06 -9.17 -21.09
N ASP A 719 2.87 -9.32 -21.70
CA ASP A 719 2.07 -10.55 -21.66
C ASP A 719 2.47 -11.59 -22.75
N ASN A 720 3.41 -11.30 -23.67
CA ASN A 720 3.85 -12.24 -24.72
C ASN A 720 5.32 -12.03 -25.19
N ILE A 721 6.31 -12.58 -24.46
CA ILE A 721 7.60 -13.01 -25.04
C ILE A 721 8.07 -14.31 -24.35
N LEU A 722 8.53 -15.29 -25.13
CA LEU A 722 9.15 -16.53 -24.64
C LEU A 722 10.61 -16.31 -24.19
N PRO A 723 11.20 -17.19 -23.36
CA PRO A 723 12.62 -17.13 -23.06
C PRO A 723 13.47 -17.46 -24.31
N PHE A 724 14.61 -16.79 -24.43
CA PHE A 724 15.67 -17.09 -25.41
C PHE A 724 16.21 -18.51 -25.22
N GLU A 725 16.30 -19.28 -26.31
CA GLU A 725 16.81 -20.65 -26.32
C GLU A 725 18.29 -20.69 -26.74
N GLU A 726 19.11 -21.43 -25.99
CA GLU A 726 20.38 -22.00 -26.49
C GLU A 726 20.10 -23.45 -26.95
N PRO A 727 20.79 -23.97 -27.99
CA PRO A 727 20.31 -25.12 -28.76
C PRO A 727 20.36 -26.48 -28.06
N GLU A 728 19.59 -27.41 -28.62
CA GLU A 728 19.34 -28.78 -28.15
C GLU A 728 20.60 -29.65 -27.99
N ILE A 729 20.60 -30.50 -26.96
CA ILE A 729 21.24 -31.82 -26.96
C ILE A 729 20.26 -32.81 -26.31
N ASP A 730 20.22 -34.03 -26.86
CA ASP A 730 19.18 -35.05 -26.70
C ASP A 730 18.86 -35.49 -25.25
N ALA A 731 17.65 -36.03 -25.08
CA ALA A 731 17.22 -36.74 -23.89
C ALA A 731 16.92 -38.22 -24.21
N GLU A 732 17.74 -39.13 -23.70
CA GLU A 732 17.45 -40.56 -23.61
C GLU A 732 17.39 -41.03 -22.15
N ASP A 733 16.56 -42.07 -21.94
CA ASP A 733 16.53 -43.08 -20.89
C ASP A 733 16.17 -42.75 -19.42
N ASP A 734 14.99 -43.30 -19.08
CA ASP A 734 14.69 -44.22 -17.96
C ASP A 734 14.44 -43.77 -16.49
N LEU A 735 13.19 -43.99 -16.08
CA LEU A 735 12.75 -45.03 -15.13
C LEU A 735 13.76 -45.42 -14.01
N ASP A 736 13.43 -45.41 -12.72
CA ASP A 736 12.28 -46.10 -12.10
C ASP A 736 12.12 -45.60 -10.63
N GLU A 737 10.89 -45.31 -10.16
CA GLU A 737 10.61 -45.11 -8.72
C GLU A 737 9.73 -46.26 -8.20
N ARG A 738 10.30 -47.14 -7.37
CA ARG A 738 9.56 -48.14 -6.60
C ARG A 738 10.11 -48.29 -5.17
N GLU A 739 9.20 -48.68 -4.28
CA GLU A 739 9.37 -48.92 -2.83
C GLU A 739 9.71 -47.63 -2.03
N TYR A 740 8.97 -47.24 -0.99
CA TYR A 740 8.25 -48.04 0.01
C TYR A 740 6.93 -47.40 0.48
N GLU A 741 5.83 -48.15 0.41
CA GLU A 741 4.69 -47.96 1.32
C GLU A 741 4.82 -48.90 2.52
N SER A 742 4.56 -48.42 3.75
CA SER A 742 3.95 -49.27 4.78
C SER A 742 3.20 -48.48 5.87
N ASN A 743 2.17 -49.12 6.43
CA ASN A 743 1.56 -48.82 7.74
C ASN A 743 0.83 -47.48 7.95
N ARG A 744 -0.34 -47.32 7.30
CA ARG A 744 -1.54 -46.77 7.98
C ARG A 744 -2.79 -47.65 7.74
N PRO A 745 -3.73 -47.73 8.70
CA PRO A 745 -4.79 -48.74 8.69
C PRO A 745 -5.94 -48.45 7.72
N LYS A 746 -6.59 -49.54 7.28
CA LYS A 746 -7.63 -49.57 6.23
C LYS A 746 -8.92 -48.86 6.65
N ARG A 747 -9.52 -48.09 5.73
CA ARG A 747 -10.95 -47.69 5.77
C ARG A 747 -11.72 -48.38 4.62
N SER A 748 -13.03 -48.51 4.77
CA SER A 748 -13.85 -49.44 3.96
C SER A 748 -13.94 -49.08 2.47
N LYS A 749 -14.13 -50.12 1.64
CA LYS A 749 -14.21 -50.06 0.18
C LYS A 749 -15.21 -48.99 -0.31
N ARG A 750 -14.78 -48.15 -1.27
CA ARG A 750 -15.70 -47.52 -2.23
C ARG A 750 -15.88 -48.44 -3.43
N MET A 751 -17.07 -48.46 -4.00
CA MET A 751 -17.32 -49.06 -5.32
C MET A 751 -16.74 -48.17 -6.41
N THR A 752 -16.26 -48.78 -7.50
CA THR A 752 -15.84 -48.09 -8.72
C THR A 752 -17.05 -47.60 -9.52
N ALA A 753 -16.90 -46.44 -10.15
CA ALA A 753 -17.77 -45.92 -11.21
C ALA A 753 -16.87 -45.20 -12.23
N THR A 754 -17.29 -45.18 -13.50
CA THR A 754 -16.37 -44.98 -14.64
C THR A 754 -16.14 -43.52 -15.06
N ALA A 755 -15.04 -43.36 -15.80
CA ALA A 755 -14.48 -42.14 -16.37
C ALA A 755 -15.49 -41.03 -16.74
N CYS A 756 -15.36 -39.86 -16.11
CA CYS A 756 -15.43 -38.52 -16.72
C CYS A 756 -15.46 -37.42 -15.63
N ASP A 757 -14.33 -37.18 -14.97
CA ASP A 757 -13.99 -35.95 -14.23
C ASP A 757 -12.45 -35.88 -14.16
N PHE A 758 -11.86 -34.68 -14.15
CA PHE A 758 -10.47 -34.45 -13.71
C PHE A 758 -10.42 -33.25 -12.72
N VAL A 759 -9.32 -33.12 -11.98
CA VAL A 759 -9.14 -32.14 -10.88
C VAL A 759 -8.11 -31.07 -11.27
N TYR A 760 -8.20 -29.94 -10.57
CA TYR A 760 -7.21 -28.87 -10.39
C TYR A 760 -7.29 -27.68 -11.37
N TYR A 761 -7.04 -26.44 -10.94
CA TYR A 761 -6.61 -25.98 -9.59
C TYR A 761 -7.67 -25.16 -8.84
#